data_AF-A0A3B3ZWP1-F1
#
_entry.id   AF-A0A3B3ZWP1-F1
#
_cell.length_a   1.000
_cell.length_b   1.000
_cell.length_c   1.000
_cell.angle_alpha   90.00
_cell.angle_beta   90.00
_cell.angle_gamma   90.00
#
_symmetry.space_group_name_H-M   'P 1'
#
loop_
_entity.id
_entity.type
_entity.pdbx_description
1 polymer ?
#
loop_
_entity_poly.entity_id
_entity_poly.type
_entity_poly.pdbx_seq_one_letter_code
_entity_poly.pdbx_strand_id
1 'polypeptide(L)'
;NAIGFHPVTLAFEFKSDLKSSTSFHIVRFIEAHCMTTMGKELAPVVTYRPQALAVRTRAANFTIVDGQPPEGKDILEAALSWENYAEKFKLMLFLEELQMEVDIQRYNIPNDNQPEATMKKEKKLLVLEVPGVAENRPSVLRGDQLLAYPIGESNKKYRGYVHCVQLDSVKLGFSSELLDIFIEGMKFNIEFIINRLTLRIQHRAAEFAERSALAPVLFPVAPPSPASQQTLPDLKLFDRKLEKNPEQYRAVQHIVAGSSKPAPYLVFGPPGTGKTVTVVEAIKQIEKCKANCHILACAPSNSAADLLCKKIRDHVDVSSVFRMYASSHDPMLACSNLIGNCYEYPEKEKLMEYKIVVTTLITAGRLVSGDIPMGHFTHVFVDESGHAVETECIVPLAGLLHPETGQVVLAGDPKQLGPIIRSPLALKFGMGETVTMTFDDRLTSLSENQWSHPAILEIPNELFYDRELQACADEQRNFYCNWEYLPKMNFPVIFHGVTGLDTRESSSPSFFNIAEVEVLMDYVMKLLQTQGKKGLSTLSPKDIGIIAPYRKQVQKIRKALHIVEKKLKPSKDLGGLKVGSVEEFQGQERRVILVSTVRSSPDYVEIDKKFKLGFVKNEKRFNVAITRAKALLIIVGNPLVLRSDPTWARFLQYCQDQGGYRGYVQTEEDQDIVERCASLYLSMEVEGIN
;
A
#
# COMPACT_ATOMS: atom_id res chain seq x y z
N ASN A 1 -10.07 -16.36 -30.45
CA ASN A 1 -10.36 -15.12 -29.69
C ASN A 1 -9.27 -14.81 -28.66
N ALA A 2 -8.00 -14.89 -29.05
CA ALA A 2 -6.88 -14.51 -28.18
C ALA A 2 -6.52 -13.06 -28.50
N ILE A 3 -6.82 -12.15 -27.59
CA ILE A 3 -6.34 -10.76 -27.62
C ILE A 3 -4.93 -10.80 -27.03
N GLY A 4 -3.95 -10.25 -27.72
CA GLY A 4 -2.58 -10.30 -27.23
C GLY A 4 -1.53 -9.97 -28.28
N PHE A 5 -0.28 -10.03 -27.84
CA PHE A 5 0.91 -9.95 -28.66
C PHE A 5 1.51 -11.35 -28.77
N HIS A 6 1.74 -11.78 -30.01
CA HIS A 6 2.26 -13.11 -30.31
C HIS A 6 3.55 -12.98 -31.12
N PRO A 7 4.72 -12.97 -30.46
CA PRO A 7 6.00 -12.97 -31.13
C PRO A 7 6.34 -14.40 -31.58
N VAL A 8 6.81 -14.55 -32.81
CA VAL A 8 7.35 -15.78 -33.36
C VAL A 8 8.75 -15.51 -33.87
N THR A 9 9.71 -16.31 -33.39
CA THR A 9 11.09 -16.28 -33.88
C THR A 9 11.23 -17.31 -34.99
N LEU A 10 11.47 -16.85 -36.21
CA LEU A 10 11.79 -17.71 -37.35
C LEU A 10 13.31 -17.72 -37.55
N ALA A 11 13.92 -18.90 -37.43
CA ALA A 11 15.32 -19.12 -37.78
C ALA A 11 15.39 -19.81 -39.15
N PHE A 12 15.98 -19.12 -40.13
CA PHE A 12 16.26 -19.67 -41.44
C PHE A 12 17.71 -20.14 -41.47
N GLU A 13 17.92 -21.46 -41.47
CA GLU A 13 19.25 -22.05 -41.61
C GLU A 13 19.64 -22.13 -43.09
N PHE A 14 20.76 -21.51 -43.47
CA PHE A 14 21.32 -21.58 -44.82
C PHE A 14 22.57 -22.45 -44.81
N LYS A 15 22.54 -23.51 -45.63
CA LYS A 15 23.67 -24.42 -45.88
C LYS A 15 24.13 -24.23 -47.32
N SER A 16 25.44 -24.10 -47.54
CA SER A 16 25.97 -24.17 -48.91
C SER A 16 26.02 -25.63 -49.37
N ASP A 17 25.89 -25.88 -50.68
CA ASP A 17 25.90 -27.23 -51.28
C ASP A 17 27.23 -27.98 -51.13
N LEU A 18 28.26 -27.34 -50.57
CA LEU A 18 29.56 -27.96 -50.30
C LEU A 18 29.57 -28.54 -48.89
N LYS A 19 29.88 -29.84 -48.82
CA LYS A 19 29.88 -30.71 -47.61
C LYS A 19 30.69 -30.24 -46.39
N SER A 20 31.24 -29.02 -46.35
CA SER A 20 32.09 -28.53 -45.24
C SER A 20 31.97 -27.04 -44.86
N SER A 21 30.97 -26.28 -45.31
CA SER A 21 30.82 -24.88 -44.84
C SER A 21 29.87 -24.78 -43.64
N THR A 22 30.32 -24.08 -42.59
CA THR A 22 29.50 -23.65 -41.44
C THR A 22 28.16 -23.06 -41.88
N SER A 23 27.04 -23.58 -41.35
CA SER A 23 25.73 -22.99 -41.63
C SER A 23 25.62 -21.61 -41.01
N PHE A 24 24.97 -20.67 -41.70
CA PHE A 24 24.62 -19.38 -41.12
C PHE A 24 23.10 -19.28 -40.99
N HIS A 25 22.65 -18.64 -39.91
CA HIS A 25 21.24 -18.52 -39.59
C HIS A 25 20.80 -17.07 -39.79
N ILE A 26 19.71 -16.85 -40.51
CA ILE A 26 19.01 -15.56 -40.50
C ILE A 26 17.83 -15.71 -39.55
N VAL A 27 17.84 -14.96 -38.45
CA VAL A 27 16.71 -14.91 -37.52
C VAL A 27 15.81 -13.73 -37.90
N ARG A 28 14.51 -13.97 -37.97
CA ARG A 28 13.46 -12.97 -38.16
C ARG A 28 12.47 -13.05 -37.02
N PHE A 29 12.17 -11.89 -36.44
CA PHE A 29 11.11 -11.74 -35.46
C PHE A 29 9.85 -11.32 -36.21
N ILE A 30 8.80 -12.14 -36.15
CA ILE A 30 7.48 -11.81 -36.67
C ILE A 30 6.55 -11.58 -35.49
N GLU A 31 5.77 -10.50 -35.56
CA GLU A 31 4.87 -10.10 -34.50
C GLU A 31 3.44 -10.02 -35.02
N ALA A 32 2.50 -10.71 -34.36
CA ALA A 32 1.08 -10.59 -34.63
C ALA A 32 0.37 -9.87 -33.47
N HIS A 33 -0.37 -8.81 -33.79
CA HIS A 33 -1.13 -8.01 -32.83
C HIS A 33 -2.64 -8.23 -33.04
N CYS A 34 -3.33 -8.75 -32.04
CA CYS A 34 -4.79 -8.80 -32.01
C CYS A 34 -5.33 -7.77 -31.01
N MET A 35 -5.93 -6.67 -31.50
CA MET A 35 -6.47 -5.58 -30.67
C MET A 35 -7.96 -5.36 -30.96
N THR A 36 -8.76 -5.18 -29.90
CA THR A 36 -10.18 -4.81 -30.07
C THR A 36 -10.36 -3.30 -30.29
N THR A 37 -11.59 -2.85 -30.53
CA THR A 37 -11.93 -1.42 -30.57
C THR A 37 -11.62 -0.70 -29.26
N MET A 38 -11.83 -1.35 -28.11
CA MET A 38 -11.44 -0.81 -26.80
C MET A 38 -9.91 -0.67 -26.69
N GLY A 39 -9.17 -1.69 -27.14
CA GLY A 39 -7.71 -1.64 -27.15
C GLY A 39 -7.15 -0.53 -28.03
N LYS A 40 -7.81 -0.20 -29.15
CA LYS A 40 -7.45 0.95 -29.99
C LYS A 40 -7.67 2.29 -29.28
N GLU A 41 -8.78 2.46 -28.55
CA GLU A 41 -9.04 3.68 -27.78
C GLU A 41 -8.09 3.85 -26.58
N LEU A 42 -7.59 2.74 -26.02
CA LEU A 42 -6.68 2.75 -24.87
C LEU A 42 -5.19 2.77 -25.26
N ALA A 43 -4.86 2.70 -26.55
CA ALA A 43 -3.50 2.71 -27.07
C ALA A 43 -2.68 3.91 -26.54
N PRO A 44 -1.33 3.79 -26.45
CA PRO A 44 -0.48 4.94 -26.14
C PRO A 44 -0.69 6.05 -27.17
N VAL A 45 -0.80 7.29 -26.69
CA VAL A 45 -0.93 8.49 -27.57
C VAL A 45 0.38 8.74 -28.34
N VAL A 46 1.52 8.52 -27.68
CA VAL A 46 2.87 8.52 -28.27
C VAL A 46 3.66 7.39 -27.63
N THR A 47 4.30 6.55 -28.45
CA THR A 47 5.10 5.43 -27.99
C THR A 47 6.42 5.91 -27.38
N TYR A 48 6.76 5.37 -26.21
CA TYR A 48 8.07 5.59 -25.61
C TYR A 48 9.14 4.86 -26.42
N ARG A 49 10.20 5.58 -26.82
CA ARG A 49 11.42 4.99 -27.39
C ARG A 49 12.49 4.97 -26.31
N PRO A 50 12.89 3.80 -25.78
CA PRO A 50 13.97 3.73 -24.82
C PRO A 50 15.26 4.23 -25.47
N GLN A 51 15.88 5.23 -24.86
CA GLN A 51 17.23 5.64 -25.21
C GLN A 51 18.17 4.75 -24.40
N ALA A 52 18.88 3.84 -25.08
CA ALA A 52 19.90 3.02 -24.44
C ALA A 52 21.06 3.93 -24.02
N LEU A 53 21.12 4.28 -22.73
CA LEU A 53 22.33 4.86 -22.16
C LEU A 53 23.37 3.75 -22.06
N ALA A 54 24.33 3.76 -22.98
CA ALA A 54 25.50 2.91 -22.88
C ALA A 54 26.33 3.36 -21.66
N VAL A 55 26.07 2.77 -20.49
CA VAL A 55 26.96 2.91 -19.34
C VAL A 55 28.17 2.02 -19.59
N ARG A 56 29.08 2.49 -20.45
CA ARG A 56 30.44 1.96 -20.55
C ARG A 56 31.35 2.81 -19.67
N THR A 57 31.26 2.63 -18.36
CA THR A 57 32.38 3.03 -17.51
C THR A 57 33.47 2.00 -17.71
N ARG A 58 34.59 2.39 -18.33
CA ARG A 58 35.79 1.54 -18.39
C ARG A 58 36.14 1.17 -16.94
N ALA A 59 36.24 -0.13 -16.66
CA ALA A 59 36.80 -0.63 -15.41
C ALA A 59 38.28 -0.21 -15.37
N ALA A 60 38.55 0.94 -14.78
CA ALA A 60 39.91 1.36 -14.46
C ALA A 60 40.26 0.77 -13.09
N ASN A 61 41.44 0.19 -12.99
CA ASN A 61 41.98 -0.34 -11.74
C ASN A 61 42.35 0.83 -10.81
N PHE A 62 41.39 1.25 -9.98
CA PHE A 62 41.65 2.18 -8.89
C PHE A 62 41.83 1.42 -7.58
N THR A 63 42.76 1.88 -6.75
CA THR A 63 42.82 1.49 -5.35
C THR A 63 41.83 2.39 -4.60
N ILE A 64 40.80 1.80 -4.00
CA ILE A 64 39.86 2.53 -3.14
C ILE A 64 40.60 2.80 -1.83
N VAL A 65 40.86 4.07 -1.53
CA VAL A 65 41.34 4.52 -0.23
C VAL A 65 40.11 5.00 0.53
N ASP A 66 39.77 4.29 1.62
CA ASP A 66 38.59 4.63 2.42
C ASP A 66 38.78 6.01 3.07
N GLY A 67 37.73 6.84 2.99
CA GLY A 67 37.66 8.11 3.71
C GLY A 67 37.29 7.92 5.18
N GLN A 68 37.34 9.00 5.97
CA GLN A 68 36.74 8.99 7.30
C GLN A 68 35.21 9.00 7.18
N PRO A 69 34.49 8.07 7.84
CA PRO A 69 33.04 8.10 7.84
C PRO A 69 32.51 9.35 8.56
N PRO A 70 31.31 9.84 8.17
CA PRO A 70 30.68 10.95 8.87
C PRO A 70 30.34 10.59 10.33
N GLU A 71 30.38 11.58 11.22
CA GLU A 71 29.94 11.45 12.61
C GLU A 71 28.52 10.85 12.68
N GLY A 72 28.30 9.91 13.60
CA GLY A 72 27.02 9.21 13.77
C GLY A 72 26.83 7.93 12.92
N LYS A 73 27.76 7.60 12.02
CA LYS A 73 27.72 6.32 11.28
C LYS A 73 27.77 5.11 12.23
N ASP A 74 28.60 5.16 13.27
CA ASP A 74 28.73 4.09 14.26
C ASP A 74 27.41 3.83 14.99
N ILE A 75 26.61 4.88 15.21
CA ILE A 75 25.28 4.80 15.86
C ILE A 75 24.26 4.13 14.92
N LEU A 76 24.31 4.44 13.63
CA LEU A 76 23.47 3.79 12.62
C LEU A 76 23.81 2.30 12.47
N GLU A 77 25.10 1.95 12.56
CA GLU A 77 25.61 0.57 12.44
C GLU A 77 25.46 -0.25 13.73
N ALA A 78 25.40 0.39 14.91
CA ALA A 78 25.18 -0.28 16.18
C ALA A 78 23.81 -0.98 16.24
N ALA A 79 23.73 -2.11 16.94
CA ALA A 79 22.44 -2.73 17.24
C ALA A 79 21.55 -1.77 18.05
N LEU A 80 20.24 -1.80 17.82
CA LEU A 80 19.32 -0.92 18.54
C LEU A 80 19.26 -1.32 20.02
N SER A 81 19.46 -0.35 20.89
CA SER A 81 19.32 -0.49 22.34
C SER A 81 18.61 0.75 22.90
N TRP A 82 18.26 0.73 24.19
CA TRP A 82 17.66 1.90 24.82
C TRP A 82 18.61 3.10 24.81
N GLU A 83 19.92 2.87 24.99
CA GLU A 83 20.94 3.92 25.10
C GLU A 83 21.16 4.68 23.79
N ASN A 84 20.94 4.06 22.64
CA ASN A 84 21.08 4.68 21.33
C ASN A 84 19.75 4.97 20.63
N TYR A 85 18.62 4.72 21.32
CA TYR A 85 17.28 4.72 20.72
C TYR A 85 16.95 6.03 20.02
N ALA A 86 16.91 7.14 20.76
CA ALA A 86 16.45 8.40 20.18
C ALA A 86 17.44 8.94 19.16
N GLU A 87 18.74 8.81 19.42
CA GLU A 87 19.78 9.30 18.51
C GLU A 87 19.78 8.54 17.18
N LYS A 88 19.71 7.20 17.21
CA LYS A 88 19.65 6.37 16.01
C LYS A 88 18.41 6.68 15.18
N PHE A 89 17.23 6.76 15.79
CA PHE A 89 16.01 7.11 15.07
C PHE A 89 15.99 8.55 14.55
N LYS A 90 16.57 9.51 15.29
CA LYS A 90 16.75 10.89 14.78
C LYS A 90 17.62 10.91 13.52
N LEU A 91 18.74 10.18 13.50
CA LEU A 91 19.60 10.09 12.32
C LEU A 91 18.86 9.47 11.13
N MET A 92 18.12 8.37 11.33
CA MET A 92 17.32 7.75 10.27
C MET A 92 16.21 8.67 9.75
N LEU A 93 15.55 9.45 10.62
CA LEU A 93 14.56 10.44 10.21
C LEU A 93 15.17 11.58 9.38
N PHE A 94 16.39 12.03 9.69
CA PHE A 94 17.10 13.00 8.83
C PHE A 94 17.46 12.41 7.47
N LEU A 95 17.88 11.15 7.42
CA LEU A 95 18.13 10.45 6.15
C LEU A 95 16.86 10.33 5.31
N GLU A 96 15.71 10.11 5.95
CA GLU A 96 14.40 10.11 5.28
C GLU A 96 14.01 11.50 4.79
N GLU A 97 14.23 12.54 5.60
CA GLU A 97 13.99 13.95 5.23
C GLU A 97 14.79 14.36 3.99
N LEU A 98 16.09 14.07 3.97
CA LEU A 98 16.96 14.37 2.82
C LEU A 98 16.48 13.64 1.55
N GLN A 99 16.05 12.39 1.68
CA GLN A 99 15.49 11.66 0.54
C GLN A 99 14.18 12.29 0.06
N MET A 100 13.31 12.76 0.97
CA MET A 100 12.09 13.48 0.62
C MET A 100 12.38 14.78 -0.14
N GLU A 101 13.41 15.53 0.26
CA GLU A 101 13.84 16.75 -0.43
C GLU A 101 14.33 16.47 -1.85
N VAL A 102 15.15 15.43 -2.05
CA VAL A 102 15.60 15.02 -3.38
C VAL A 102 14.42 14.59 -4.26
N ASP A 103 13.46 13.85 -3.69
CA ASP A 103 12.36 13.32 -4.47
C ASP A 103 11.30 14.36 -4.81
N ILE A 104 11.02 15.35 -3.94
CA ILE A 104 10.06 16.41 -4.23
C ILE A 104 10.54 17.31 -5.38
N GLN A 105 11.85 17.51 -5.50
CA GLN A 105 12.46 18.35 -6.55
C GLN A 105 12.16 17.83 -7.95
N ARG A 106 11.80 16.55 -8.11
CA ARG A 106 11.38 15.97 -9.41
C ARG A 106 10.10 16.59 -9.98
N TYR A 107 9.29 17.23 -9.14
CA TYR A 107 8.10 17.96 -9.59
C TYR A 107 8.38 19.43 -9.89
N ASN A 108 9.58 19.93 -9.58
CA ASN A 108 9.93 21.31 -9.89
C ASN A 108 9.85 21.54 -11.40
N ILE A 109 9.51 22.76 -11.77
CA ILE A 109 9.45 23.23 -13.15
C ILE A 109 10.31 24.49 -13.21
N PRO A 110 11.32 24.62 -14.09
CA PRO A 110 11.65 23.73 -15.22
C PRO A 110 12.16 22.34 -14.80
N ASN A 111 11.86 21.34 -15.62
CA ASN A 111 12.48 20.01 -15.62
C ASN A 111 12.64 19.48 -17.05
N ASP A 112 13.23 18.30 -17.22
CA ASP A 112 13.53 17.68 -18.52
C ASP A 112 12.31 17.57 -19.46
N ASN A 113 11.10 17.42 -18.92
CA ASN A 113 9.87 17.25 -19.69
C ASN A 113 9.08 18.55 -19.88
N GLN A 114 9.27 19.51 -18.98
CA GLN A 114 8.48 20.73 -18.92
C GLN A 114 9.39 21.93 -18.60
N PRO A 115 9.71 22.78 -19.59
CA PRO A 115 10.58 23.93 -19.38
C PRO A 115 9.88 25.08 -18.65
N GLU A 116 8.55 25.10 -18.63
CA GLU A 116 7.77 26.16 -18.02
C GLU A 116 6.38 25.67 -17.61
N ALA A 117 5.87 26.21 -16.50
CA ALA A 117 4.54 25.93 -16.02
C ALA A 117 3.56 26.99 -16.51
N THR A 118 2.39 26.57 -16.93
CA THR A 118 1.22 27.46 -17.07
C THR A 118 0.14 26.99 -16.11
N MET A 119 -0.70 27.93 -15.68
CA MET A 119 -1.83 27.64 -14.80
C MET A 119 -3.12 28.10 -15.47
N LYS A 120 -4.24 27.47 -15.11
CA LYS A 120 -5.58 27.89 -15.54
C LYS A 120 -6.35 28.44 -14.35
N LYS A 121 -7.10 29.52 -14.53
CA LYS A 121 -7.88 30.11 -13.43
C LYS A 121 -9.22 29.39 -13.30
N GLU A 122 -9.50 28.85 -12.12
CA GLU A 122 -10.79 28.24 -11.78
C GLU A 122 -11.35 28.91 -10.52
N LYS A 123 -12.30 29.84 -10.70
CA LYS A 123 -12.82 30.70 -9.63
C LYS A 123 -11.69 31.52 -8.96
N LYS A 124 -11.40 31.26 -7.68
CA LYS A 124 -10.34 31.91 -6.89
C LYS A 124 -9.06 31.07 -6.78
N LEU A 125 -8.97 29.96 -7.51
CA LEU A 125 -7.84 29.03 -7.47
C LEU A 125 -7.16 28.98 -8.83
N LEU A 126 -5.87 28.64 -8.83
CA LEU A 126 -5.11 28.36 -10.03
C LEU A 126 -4.87 26.85 -10.13
N VAL A 127 -5.10 26.27 -11.31
CA VAL A 127 -4.91 24.85 -11.57
C VAL A 127 -3.59 24.66 -12.29
N LEU A 128 -2.67 23.93 -11.66
CA LEU A 128 -1.37 23.54 -12.22
C LEU A 128 -1.43 22.08 -12.64
N GLU A 129 -1.11 21.78 -13.89
CA GLU A 129 -0.99 20.41 -14.39
C GLU A 129 0.36 19.82 -13.95
N VAL A 130 0.31 18.74 -13.18
CA VAL A 130 1.48 18.04 -12.63
C VAL A 130 1.21 16.54 -12.73
N PRO A 131 1.59 15.89 -13.84
CA PRO A 131 1.26 14.49 -14.08
C PRO A 131 1.75 13.56 -12.95
N GLY A 132 0.84 12.78 -12.37
CA GLY A 132 1.14 11.80 -11.32
C GLY A 132 1.28 12.34 -9.89
N VAL A 133 1.01 13.61 -9.64
CA VAL A 133 1.16 14.27 -8.32
C VAL A 133 0.36 13.63 -7.18
N ALA A 134 -0.80 13.03 -7.46
CA ALA A 134 -1.67 12.41 -6.45
C ALA A 134 -1.15 11.09 -5.87
N GLU A 135 -0.41 10.32 -6.67
CA GLU A 135 -0.02 8.95 -6.32
C GLU A 135 1.49 8.79 -6.19
N ASN A 136 2.26 9.69 -6.81
CA ASN A 136 3.71 9.68 -6.68
C ASN A 136 4.13 10.10 -5.26
N ARG A 137 5.36 9.72 -4.91
CA ARG A 137 5.95 9.90 -3.59
C ARG A 137 7.11 10.89 -3.76
N PRO A 138 7.20 12.00 -2.99
CA PRO A 138 6.30 12.40 -1.91
C PRO A 138 4.94 12.77 -2.46
N SER A 139 3.90 12.36 -1.74
CA SER A 139 2.54 12.71 -2.11
C SER A 139 2.32 14.15 -1.71
N VAL A 140 1.91 14.97 -2.67
CA VAL A 140 1.43 16.31 -2.38
C VAL A 140 0.06 16.16 -1.75
N LEU A 141 -0.14 16.79 -0.60
CA LEU A 141 -1.37 16.77 0.17
C LEU A 141 -2.01 18.17 0.20
N ARG A 142 -3.29 18.21 0.55
CA ARG A 142 -3.97 19.47 0.86
C ARG A 142 -3.24 20.17 2.02
N GLY A 143 -2.93 21.45 1.82
CA GLY A 143 -2.18 22.29 2.74
C GLY A 143 -0.68 22.36 2.43
N ASP A 144 -0.16 21.49 1.56
CA ASP A 144 1.24 21.56 1.14
C ASP A 144 1.51 22.83 0.35
N GLN A 145 2.78 23.21 0.32
CA GLN A 145 3.23 24.50 -0.16
C GLN A 145 4.11 24.35 -1.39
N LEU A 146 3.99 25.30 -2.29
CA LEU A 146 4.92 25.48 -3.39
C LEU A 146 5.22 26.96 -3.58
N LEU A 147 6.27 27.24 -4.33
CA LEU A 147 6.64 28.58 -4.73
C LEU A 147 6.50 28.70 -6.24
N ALA A 148 5.83 29.76 -6.69
CA ALA A 148 5.67 30.10 -8.10
C ALA A 148 6.41 31.40 -8.42
N TYR A 149 7.15 31.40 -9.52
CA TYR A 149 8.00 32.49 -9.96
C TYR A 149 7.63 32.87 -11.40
N PRO A 150 7.00 34.02 -11.66
CA PRO A 150 6.72 34.45 -13.02
C PRO A 150 8.02 34.57 -13.84
N ILE A 151 8.04 33.99 -15.04
CA ILE A 151 9.20 34.11 -15.93
C ILE A 151 9.33 35.58 -16.36
N GLY A 152 10.49 36.19 -16.07
CA GLY A 152 10.77 37.60 -16.32
C GLY A 152 10.70 38.50 -15.09
N GLU A 153 10.22 38.00 -13.94
CA GLU A 153 10.21 38.73 -12.66
C GLU A 153 11.07 38.00 -11.62
N SER A 154 12.34 38.40 -11.47
CA SER A 154 13.30 37.68 -10.63
C SER A 154 13.20 37.98 -9.12
N ASN A 155 12.52 39.05 -8.73
CA ASN A 155 12.54 39.57 -7.35
C ASN A 155 11.37 39.10 -6.48
N LYS A 156 10.39 38.36 -7.01
CA LYS A 156 9.21 37.93 -6.26
C LYS A 156 8.93 36.44 -6.40
N LYS A 157 8.61 35.85 -5.25
CA LYS A 157 8.27 34.44 -5.08
C LYS A 157 6.88 34.35 -4.47
N TYR A 158 5.91 33.81 -5.19
CA TYR A 158 4.55 33.68 -4.69
C TYR A 158 4.36 32.31 -4.07
N ARG A 159 4.02 32.26 -2.78
CA ARG A 159 3.72 31.00 -2.10
C ARG A 159 2.29 30.57 -2.43
N GLY A 160 2.17 29.39 -3.00
CA GLY A 160 0.90 28.72 -3.27
C GLY A 160 0.63 27.62 -2.25
N TYR A 161 -0.63 27.47 -1.85
CA TYR A 161 -1.09 26.38 -0.99
C TYR A 161 -1.97 25.42 -1.77
N VAL A 162 -1.78 24.13 -1.60
CA VAL A 162 -2.59 23.11 -2.27
C VAL A 162 -3.95 23.01 -1.58
N HIS A 163 -5.02 23.33 -2.31
CA HIS A 163 -6.41 23.19 -1.82
C HIS A 163 -7.00 21.83 -2.18
N CYS A 164 -6.67 21.31 -3.35
CA CYS A 164 -7.19 20.05 -3.85
C CYS A 164 -6.14 19.38 -4.74
N VAL A 165 -5.94 18.09 -4.54
CA VAL A 165 -5.07 17.25 -5.35
C VAL A 165 -5.96 16.41 -6.25
N GLN A 166 -5.79 16.57 -7.55
CA GLN A 166 -6.43 15.75 -8.57
C GLN A 166 -5.39 14.79 -9.16
N LEU A 167 -5.85 13.85 -9.98
CA LEU A 167 -5.03 12.76 -10.49
C LEU A 167 -3.73 13.21 -11.19
N ASP A 168 -3.81 14.28 -11.99
CA ASP A 168 -2.70 14.82 -12.79
C ASP A 168 -2.58 16.36 -12.66
N SER A 169 -3.20 16.94 -11.62
CA SER A 169 -3.22 18.40 -11.40
C SER A 169 -3.41 18.76 -9.94
N VAL A 170 -2.97 19.94 -9.55
CA VAL A 170 -3.20 20.52 -8.21
C VAL A 170 -3.91 21.85 -8.33
N LYS A 171 -4.92 22.07 -7.48
CA LYS A 171 -5.58 23.37 -7.33
C LYS A 171 -4.89 24.15 -6.22
N LEU A 172 -4.44 25.34 -6.54
CA LEU A 172 -3.58 26.17 -5.72
C LEU A 172 -4.29 27.47 -5.34
N GLY A 173 -4.21 27.81 -4.06
CA GLY A 173 -4.57 29.12 -3.54
C GLY A 173 -3.33 29.98 -3.43
N PHE A 174 -3.38 31.18 -4.01
CA PHE A 174 -2.33 32.20 -3.92
C PHE A 174 -2.89 33.48 -3.28
N SER A 175 -2.00 34.38 -2.88
CA SER A 175 -2.39 35.72 -2.41
C SER A 175 -3.09 36.51 -3.53
N SER A 176 -3.91 37.49 -3.13
CA SER A 176 -4.57 38.40 -4.09
C SER A 176 -3.57 39.09 -5.01
N GLU A 177 -2.38 39.44 -4.50
CA GLU A 177 -1.31 40.06 -5.29
C GLU A 177 -0.99 39.29 -6.59
N LEU A 178 -0.89 37.95 -6.53
CA LEU A 178 -0.68 37.16 -7.75
C LEU A 178 -1.97 37.07 -8.58
N LEU A 179 -3.11 36.87 -7.93
CA LEU A 179 -4.39 36.68 -8.61
C LEU A 179 -4.86 37.91 -9.39
N ASP A 180 -4.46 39.10 -8.95
CA ASP A 180 -4.79 40.39 -9.56
C ASP A 180 -3.95 40.66 -10.82
N ILE A 181 -2.70 40.20 -10.85
CA ILE A 181 -1.81 40.31 -12.03
C ILE A 181 -1.90 39.10 -12.97
N PHE A 182 -2.58 38.03 -12.55
CA PHE A 182 -2.61 36.77 -13.28
C PHE A 182 -3.38 36.89 -14.60
N ILE A 183 -2.73 36.50 -15.70
CA ILE A 183 -3.30 36.39 -17.04
C ILE A 183 -3.10 34.95 -17.54
N GLU A 184 -4.11 34.39 -18.21
CA GLU A 184 -3.99 33.06 -18.80
C GLU A 184 -2.84 33.01 -19.82
N GLY A 185 -2.01 31.97 -19.73
CA GLY A 185 -0.80 31.83 -20.53
C GLY A 185 0.46 32.43 -19.90
N MET A 186 0.36 33.10 -18.73
CA MET A 186 1.55 33.43 -17.94
C MET A 186 2.35 32.18 -17.61
N LYS A 187 3.67 32.32 -17.70
CA LYS A 187 4.63 31.24 -17.50
C LYS A 187 5.31 31.37 -16.15
N PHE A 188 5.51 30.24 -15.48
CA PHE A 188 6.05 30.18 -14.13
C PHE A 188 7.14 29.11 -14.03
N ASN A 189 8.12 29.38 -13.17
CA ASN A 189 8.92 28.33 -12.54
C ASN A 189 8.21 27.93 -11.22
N ILE A 190 8.16 26.64 -10.94
CA ILE A 190 7.48 26.04 -9.78
C ILE A 190 8.50 25.27 -8.95
N GLU A 191 8.52 25.52 -7.65
CA GLU A 191 9.34 24.80 -6.68
C GLU A 191 8.44 24.21 -5.58
N PHE A 192 8.41 22.89 -5.47
CA PHE A 192 7.66 22.19 -4.44
C PHE A 192 8.44 22.15 -3.13
N ILE A 193 7.74 22.37 -2.01
CA ILE A 193 8.32 22.33 -0.67
C ILE A 193 7.74 21.14 0.09
N ILE A 194 8.60 20.38 0.76
CA ILE A 194 8.15 19.29 1.64
C ILE A 194 7.47 19.81 2.90
N ASN A 195 6.42 19.12 3.33
CA ASN A 195 5.83 19.34 4.63
C ASN A 195 6.57 18.54 5.70
N ARG A 196 7.37 19.23 6.51
CA ARG A 196 8.21 18.63 7.57
C ARG A 196 7.43 18.24 8.83
N LEU A 197 6.13 18.54 8.93
CA LEU A 197 5.37 18.38 10.17
C LEU A 197 5.40 16.94 10.70
N THR A 198 5.20 15.96 9.82
CA THR A 198 5.16 14.53 10.20
C THR A 198 6.49 14.08 10.78
N LEU A 199 7.60 14.39 10.09
CA LEU A 199 8.97 14.09 10.54
C LEU A 199 9.30 14.81 11.85
N ARG A 200 8.93 16.09 11.99
CA ARG A 200 9.16 16.85 13.22
C ARG A 200 8.42 16.25 14.42
N ILE A 201 7.20 15.76 14.22
CA ILE A 201 6.44 15.06 15.27
C ILE A 201 7.15 13.76 15.67
N GLN A 202 7.68 13.00 14.70
CA GLN A 202 8.44 11.77 14.94
C GLN A 202 9.77 12.05 15.68
N HIS A 203 10.54 13.07 15.27
CA HIS A 203 11.75 13.50 15.96
C HIS A 203 11.47 13.87 17.41
N ARG A 204 10.39 14.64 17.64
CA ARG A 204 9.95 14.99 18.99
C ARG A 204 9.55 13.76 19.79
N ALA A 205 8.82 12.82 19.19
CA ALA A 205 8.40 11.60 19.87
C ALA A 205 9.60 10.73 20.28
N ALA A 206 10.61 10.60 19.42
CA ALA A 206 11.86 9.91 19.75
C ALA A 206 12.58 10.56 20.94
N GLU A 207 12.65 11.89 20.99
CA GLU A 207 13.22 12.62 22.14
C GLU A 207 12.36 12.49 23.40
N PHE A 208 11.04 12.55 23.26
CA PHE A 208 10.12 12.41 24.38
C PHE A 208 10.07 10.98 24.93
N ALA A 209 10.42 9.96 24.14
CA ALA A 209 10.50 8.59 24.63
C ALA A 209 11.52 8.48 25.77
N GLU A 210 12.71 9.08 25.60
CA GLU A 210 13.74 9.17 26.65
C GLU A 210 13.25 9.98 27.85
N ARG A 211 12.70 11.19 27.60
CA ARG A 211 12.22 12.08 28.67
C ARG A 211 11.06 11.47 29.48
N SER A 212 10.25 10.63 28.85
CA SER A 212 9.12 9.93 29.48
C SER A 212 9.50 8.55 30.03
N ALA A 213 10.79 8.20 30.00
CA ALA A 213 11.33 6.93 30.48
C ALA A 213 10.57 5.70 29.94
N LEU A 214 10.29 5.66 28.62
CA LEU A 214 9.55 4.57 27.98
C LEU A 214 10.33 3.24 27.85
N ALA A 215 11.54 3.15 28.38
CA ALA A 215 12.36 1.93 28.36
C ALA A 215 11.58 0.66 28.78
N PRO A 216 10.78 0.65 29.86
CA PRO A 216 10.03 -0.54 30.28
C PRO A 216 8.95 -0.99 29.29
N VAL A 217 8.51 -0.09 28.40
CA VAL A 217 7.51 -0.36 27.36
C VAL A 217 8.18 -0.79 26.06
N LEU A 218 9.26 -0.11 25.66
CA LEU A 218 9.93 -0.33 24.37
C LEU A 218 10.99 -1.44 24.41
N PHE A 219 11.66 -1.61 25.55
CA PHE A 219 12.70 -2.63 25.79
C PHE A 219 12.39 -3.40 27.08
N PRO A 220 11.29 -4.17 27.14
CA PRO A 220 10.89 -4.84 28.36
C PRO A 220 11.83 -6.01 28.70
N VAL A 221 12.68 -5.84 29.72
CA VAL A 221 13.72 -6.81 30.13
C VAL A 221 13.19 -7.97 30.99
N ALA A 222 12.08 -7.76 31.72
CA ALA A 222 11.53 -8.73 32.66
C ALA A 222 10.35 -9.53 32.07
N PRO A 223 10.13 -10.79 32.52
CA PRO A 223 8.87 -11.49 32.28
C PRO A 223 7.70 -10.67 32.84
N PRO A 224 6.48 -10.85 32.30
CA PRO A 224 5.31 -10.04 32.67
C PRO A 224 5.12 -10.02 34.19
N SER A 225 4.68 -8.86 34.69
CA SER A 225 4.39 -8.60 36.12
C SER A 225 3.67 -9.79 36.78
N PRO A 226 3.77 -10.01 38.11
CA PRO A 226 3.02 -11.06 38.82
C PRO A 226 1.48 -11.04 38.61
N ALA A 227 0.94 -10.00 37.96
CA ALA A 227 -0.40 -9.99 37.36
C ALA A 227 -0.64 -11.07 36.27
N SER A 228 0.40 -11.73 35.75
CA SER A 228 0.31 -12.92 34.91
C SER A 228 -0.27 -14.14 35.64
N GLN A 229 -0.27 -14.12 36.99
CA GLN A 229 -0.88 -15.13 37.85
C GLN A 229 -2.30 -14.77 38.31
N GLN A 230 -2.87 -13.63 37.88
CA GLN A 230 -4.27 -13.31 38.17
C GLN A 230 -5.19 -14.19 37.32
N THR A 231 -6.24 -14.72 37.94
CA THR A 231 -7.34 -15.38 37.23
C THR A 231 -7.91 -14.41 36.21
N LEU A 232 -7.88 -14.81 34.93
CA LEU A 232 -8.45 -14.02 33.85
C LEU A 232 -9.92 -13.72 34.13
N PRO A 233 -10.39 -12.49 33.86
CA PRO A 233 -11.76 -12.13 34.14
C PRO A 233 -12.71 -12.96 33.28
N ASP A 234 -13.80 -13.44 33.86
CA ASP A 234 -14.90 -14.00 33.08
C ASP A 234 -15.71 -12.84 32.49
N LEU A 235 -15.67 -12.71 31.16
CA LEU A 235 -16.18 -11.54 30.46
C LEU A 235 -17.41 -11.90 29.66
N LYS A 236 -18.46 -11.13 29.87
CA LYS A 236 -19.64 -11.16 29.01
C LYS A 236 -19.45 -10.17 27.86
N LEU A 237 -18.99 -10.65 26.71
CA LEU A 237 -18.67 -9.83 25.54
C LEU A 237 -19.92 -9.17 24.94
N PHE A 238 -19.72 -8.02 24.30
CA PHE A 238 -20.77 -7.35 23.52
C PHE A 238 -21.05 -8.15 22.24
N ASP A 239 -20.00 -8.56 21.52
CA ASP A 239 -20.12 -9.51 20.41
C ASP A 239 -20.02 -10.96 20.91
N ARG A 240 -21.17 -11.64 20.97
CA ARG A 240 -21.31 -13.05 21.37
C ARG A 240 -20.54 -14.02 20.48
N LYS A 241 -20.24 -13.64 19.24
CA LYS A 241 -19.49 -14.52 18.33
C LYS A 241 -18.04 -14.69 18.80
N LEU A 242 -17.46 -13.64 19.38
CA LEU A 242 -16.09 -13.66 19.90
C LEU A 242 -15.95 -14.60 21.09
N GLU A 243 -17.00 -14.82 21.88
CA GLU A 243 -17.00 -15.77 23.01
C GLU A 243 -16.77 -17.23 22.55
N LYS A 244 -17.08 -17.53 21.29
CA LYS A 244 -16.87 -18.87 20.69
C LYS A 244 -15.47 -19.05 20.11
N ASN A 245 -14.73 -17.95 19.88
CA ASN A 245 -13.37 -17.99 19.37
C ASN A 245 -12.38 -17.87 20.56
N PRO A 246 -11.67 -18.95 20.93
CA PRO A 246 -10.85 -18.98 22.14
C PRO A 246 -9.69 -17.98 22.10
N GLU A 247 -9.09 -17.75 20.93
CA GLU A 247 -7.93 -16.84 20.75
C GLU A 247 -8.37 -15.39 20.95
N GLN A 248 -9.47 -14.98 20.31
CA GLN A 248 -10.03 -13.64 20.45
C GLN A 248 -10.55 -13.39 21.86
N TYR A 249 -11.25 -14.35 22.45
CA TYR A 249 -11.74 -14.25 23.83
C TYR A 249 -10.57 -14.08 24.81
N ARG A 250 -9.54 -14.93 24.70
CA ARG A 250 -8.34 -14.88 25.55
C ARG A 250 -7.58 -13.55 25.38
N ALA A 251 -7.44 -13.05 24.15
CA ALA A 251 -6.84 -11.74 23.91
C ALA A 251 -7.59 -10.63 24.66
N VAL A 252 -8.93 -10.60 24.57
CA VAL A 252 -9.74 -9.62 25.30
C VAL A 252 -9.56 -9.76 26.81
N GLN A 253 -9.54 -10.98 27.35
CA GLN A 253 -9.33 -11.21 28.78
C GLN A 253 -7.98 -10.65 29.27
N HIS A 254 -6.88 -10.95 28.57
CA HIS A 254 -5.57 -10.45 28.96
C HIS A 254 -5.45 -8.92 28.84
N ILE A 255 -6.03 -8.32 27.80
CA ILE A 255 -6.05 -6.85 27.62
C ILE A 255 -6.86 -6.17 28.74
N VAL A 256 -8.03 -6.73 29.09
CA VAL A 256 -8.85 -6.19 30.17
C VAL A 256 -8.15 -6.34 31.52
N ALA A 257 -7.51 -7.48 31.77
CA ALA A 257 -6.69 -7.72 32.96
C ALA A 257 -5.44 -6.84 33.02
N GLY A 258 -4.90 -6.42 31.86
CA GLY A 258 -3.63 -5.70 31.78
C GLY A 258 -2.43 -6.58 32.09
N SER A 259 -2.49 -7.87 31.73
CA SER A 259 -1.48 -8.87 32.10
C SER A 259 -0.06 -8.57 31.58
N SER A 260 0.06 -7.82 30.47
CA SER A 260 1.37 -7.53 29.87
C SER A 260 2.06 -6.28 30.41
N LYS A 261 1.38 -5.45 31.23
CA LYS A 261 1.97 -4.21 31.75
C LYS A 261 3.31 -4.44 32.46
N PRO A 262 4.32 -3.57 32.25
CA PRO A 262 4.32 -2.34 31.43
C PRO A 262 4.57 -2.59 29.92
N ALA A 263 4.85 -3.82 29.51
CA ALA A 263 5.08 -4.15 28.12
C ALA A 263 3.78 -4.08 27.27
N PRO A 264 3.90 -3.82 25.96
CA PRO A 264 2.77 -3.89 25.05
C PRO A 264 2.17 -5.30 25.00
N TYR A 265 0.84 -5.37 24.96
CA TYR A 265 0.12 -6.58 24.56
C TYR A 265 0.04 -6.64 23.04
N LEU A 266 0.43 -7.76 22.43
CA LEU A 266 0.48 -7.90 20.99
C LEU A 266 -0.68 -8.77 20.49
N VAL A 267 -1.47 -8.23 19.55
CA VAL A 267 -2.51 -8.97 18.83
C VAL A 267 -2.07 -9.13 17.39
N PHE A 268 -1.53 -10.32 17.08
CA PHE A 268 -1.18 -10.70 15.73
C PHE A 268 -2.32 -11.47 15.08
N GLY A 269 -2.43 -11.34 13.77
CA GLY A 269 -3.38 -12.14 13.01
C GLY A 269 -3.30 -11.82 11.53
N PRO A 270 -3.40 -12.81 10.64
CA PRO A 270 -3.54 -12.60 9.21
C PRO A 270 -4.76 -11.73 8.84
N PRO A 271 -4.93 -11.34 7.56
CA PRO A 271 -6.17 -10.79 7.05
C PRO A 271 -7.39 -11.63 7.44
N GLY A 272 -8.47 -10.96 7.81
CA GLY A 272 -9.75 -11.62 8.08
C GLY A 272 -9.89 -12.43 9.37
N THR A 273 -8.89 -12.35 10.25
CA THR A 273 -8.92 -12.98 11.58
C THR A 273 -9.58 -12.14 12.68
N GLY A 274 -10.10 -10.96 12.33
CA GLY A 274 -10.87 -10.13 13.26
C GLY A 274 -10.07 -9.27 14.23
N LYS A 275 -8.75 -9.05 14.04
CA LYS A 275 -7.90 -8.17 14.87
C LYS A 275 -8.58 -6.87 15.34
N THR A 276 -9.08 -6.06 14.41
CA THR A 276 -9.78 -4.80 14.72
C THR A 276 -11.03 -5.04 15.57
N VAL A 277 -11.77 -6.13 15.34
CA VAL A 277 -12.95 -6.47 16.14
C VAL A 277 -12.55 -6.86 17.56
N THR A 278 -11.48 -7.64 17.73
CA THR A 278 -10.91 -8.01 19.03
C THR A 278 -10.45 -6.78 19.81
N VAL A 279 -9.72 -5.86 19.16
CA VAL A 279 -9.27 -4.59 19.77
C VAL A 279 -10.46 -3.73 20.20
N VAL A 280 -11.46 -3.57 19.33
CA VAL A 280 -12.66 -2.78 19.64
C VAL A 280 -13.44 -3.39 20.79
N GLU A 281 -13.58 -4.72 20.83
CA GLU A 281 -14.23 -5.41 21.94
C GLU A 281 -13.49 -5.14 23.25
N ALA A 282 -12.16 -5.25 23.27
CA ALA A 282 -11.36 -4.95 24.44
C ALA A 282 -11.53 -3.49 24.92
N ILE A 283 -11.56 -2.52 24.00
CA ILE A 283 -11.86 -1.11 24.31
C ILE A 283 -13.23 -0.96 24.99
N LYS A 284 -14.26 -1.61 24.45
CA LYS A 284 -15.62 -1.56 25.02
C LYS A 284 -15.67 -2.20 26.41
N GLN A 285 -14.99 -3.32 26.61
CA GLN A 285 -14.92 -3.99 27.92
C GLN A 285 -14.19 -3.13 28.95
N ILE A 286 -13.08 -2.48 28.57
CA ILE A 286 -12.36 -1.56 29.46
C ILE A 286 -13.26 -0.38 29.86
N GLU A 287 -13.94 0.25 28.90
CA GLU A 287 -14.85 1.38 29.16
C GLU A 287 -15.97 1.00 30.12
N LYS A 288 -16.55 -0.19 29.94
CA LYS A 288 -17.61 -0.74 30.78
C LYS A 288 -17.13 -1.10 32.19
N CYS A 289 -15.95 -1.71 32.32
CA CYS A 289 -15.49 -2.30 33.57
C CYS A 289 -14.62 -1.37 34.41
N LYS A 290 -13.99 -0.33 33.83
CA LYS A 290 -13.04 0.55 34.53
C LYS A 290 -13.53 1.99 34.52
N ALA A 291 -14.07 2.45 35.65
CA ALA A 291 -14.66 3.79 35.77
C ALA A 291 -13.70 4.94 35.40
N ASN A 292 -12.41 4.81 35.76
CA ASN A 292 -11.39 5.84 35.55
C ASN A 292 -10.52 5.58 34.30
N CYS A 293 -11.06 4.91 33.27
CA CYS A 293 -10.32 4.72 32.03
C CYS A 293 -10.38 5.95 31.12
N HIS A 294 -9.25 6.30 30.52
CA HIS A 294 -9.18 7.14 29.33
C HIS A 294 -8.36 6.40 28.29
N ILE A 295 -8.93 6.27 27.10
CA ILE A 295 -8.46 5.38 26.04
C ILE A 295 -8.09 6.23 24.83
N LEU A 296 -6.84 6.11 24.39
CA LEU A 296 -6.38 6.65 23.12
C LEU A 296 -6.31 5.52 22.09
N ALA A 297 -7.21 5.54 21.10
CA ALA A 297 -7.21 4.57 20.01
C ALA A 297 -6.63 5.20 18.75
N CYS A 298 -5.56 4.61 18.23
CA CYS A 298 -4.80 5.12 17.11
C CYS A 298 -4.70 4.10 15.97
N ALA A 299 -4.53 4.62 14.76
CA ALA A 299 -4.19 3.85 13.57
C ALA A 299 -3.32 4.70 12.62
N PRO A 300 -2.53 4.09 11.72
CA PRO A 300 -1.70 4.85 10.78
C PRO A 300 -2.52 5.61 9.72
N SER A 301 -3.71 5.12 9.35
CA SER A 301 -4.56 5.73 8.32
C SER A 301 -5.88 6.27 8.88
N ASN A 302 -6.42 7.33 8.25
CA ASN A 302 -7.73 7.87 8.62
C ASN A 302 -8.85 6.83 8.41
N SER A 303 -8.78 6.01 7.36
CA SER A 303 -9.77 4.95 7.11
C SER A 303 -9.79 3.90 8.22
N ALA A 304 -8.64 3.51 8.76
CA ALA A 304 -8.56 2.57 9.87
C ALA A 304 -9.05 3.21 11.19
N ALA A 305 -8.65 4.45 11.48
CA ALA A 305 -9.16 5.20 12.63
C ALA A 305 -10.68 5.40 12.56
N ASP A 306 -11.24 5.63 11.38
CA ASP A 306 -12.68 5.77 11.17
C ASP A 306 -13.40 4.43 11.37
N LEU A 307 -12.80 3.31 10.97
CA LEU A 307 -13.35 1.97 11.21
C LEU A 307 -13.38 1.65 12.71
N LEU A 308 -12.30 1.94 13.44
CA LEU A 308 -12.25 1.83 14.90
C LEU A 308 -13.37 2.65 15.54
N CYS A 309 -13.46 3.94 15.20
CA CYS A 309 -14.46 4.84 15.77
C CYS A 309 -15.89 4.36 15.51
N LYS A 310 -16.21 3.93 14.28
CA LYS A 310 -17.52 3.39 13.93
C LYS A 310 -17.87 2.17 14.79
N LYS A 311 -16.97 1.19 14.87
CA LYS A 311 -17.23 -0.06 15.60
C LYS A 311 -17.30 0.14 17.12
N ILE A 312 -16.55 1.08 17.68
CA ILE A 312 -16.63 1.46 19.11
C ILE A 312 -18.03 2.03 19.40
N ARG A 313 -18.50 2.95 18.55
CA ARG A 313 -19.80 3.63 18.69
C ARG A 313 -21.02 2.73 18.55
N ASP A 314 -20.87 1.50 18.07
CA ASP A 314 -21.98 0.54 18.04
C ASP A 314 -22.52 0.23 19.45
N HIS A 315 -21.69 0.40 20.51
CA HIS A 315 -22.05 0.02 21.88
C HIS A 315 -21.60 1.04 22.95
N VAL A 316 -20.86 2.08 22.58
CA VAL A 316 -20.41 3.15 23.48
C VAL A 316 -21.15 4.43 23.15
N ASP A 317 -21.54 5.18 24.18
CA ASP A 317 -22.27 6.44 24.02
C ASP A 317 -21.48 7.46 23.18
N VAL A 318 -22.19 8.17 22.31
CA VAL A 318 -21.58 9.12 21.35
C VAL A 318 -20.90 10.28 22.06
N SER A 319 -21.38 10.71 23.24
CA SER A 319 -20.77 11.78 24.01
C SER A 319 -19.43 11.39 24.63
N SER A 320 -19.14 10.10 24.76
CA SER A 320 -17.91 9.58 25.36
C SER A 320 -16.77 9.36 24.34
N VAL A 321 -17.07 9.45 23.04
CA VAL A 321 -16.13 9.13 21.95
C VAL A 321 -15.87 10.34 21.06
N PHE A 322 -14.60 10.70 20.89
CA PHE A 322 -14.20 11.81 20.02
C PHE A 322 -13.24 11.36 18.92
N ARG A 323 -13.58 11.65 17.66
CA ARG A 323 -12.73 11.38 16.48
C ARG A 323 -11.99 12.65 16.06
N MET A 324 -10.69 12.73 16.34
CA MET A 324 -9.86 13.89 15.99
C MET A 324 -9.16 13.71 14.63
N TYR A 325 -9.62 14.42 13.60
CA TYR A 325 -8.98 14.48 12.28
C TYR A 325 -7.94 15.59 12.19
N ALA A 326 -6.96 15.41 11.30
CA ALA A 326 -6.12 16.52 10.83
C ALA A 326 -6.89 17.44 9.89
N SER A 327 -6.58 18.73 9.88
CA SER A 327 -7.23 19.75 9.03
C SER A 327 -7.05 19.53 7.52
N SER A 328 -6.14 18.65 7.11
CA SER A 328 -5.89 18.29 5.72
C SER A 328 -6.83 17.21 5.18
N HIS A 329 -7.67 16.59 6.02
CA HIS A 329 -8.49 15.45 5.64
C HIS A 329 -9.98 15.71 5.87
N ASP A 330 -10.80 15.54 4.84
CA ASP A 330 -12.25 15.73 4.94
C ASP A 330 -12.87 14.66 5.87
N PRO A 331 -13.51 15.05 6.98
CA PRO A 331 -14.00 14.12 7.99
C PRO A 331 -15.34 13.52 7.58
N MET A 332 -15.55 12.27 7.98
CA MET A 332 -16.72 11.47 7.53
C MET A 332 -17.67 11.11 8.68
N LEU A 333 -17.38 11.55 9.91
CA LEU A 333 -18.06 11.12 11.12
C LEU A 333 -18.62 12.30 11.92
N ALA A 334 -19.85 12.14 12.42
CA ALA A 334 -20.54 13.18 13.20
C ALA A 334 -19.89 13.47 14.56
N CYS A 335 -19.21 12.49 15.17
CA CYS A 335 -18.51 12.62 16.45
C CYS A 335 -17.08 13.15 16.28
N SER A 336 -16.88 14.15 15.42
CA SER A 336 -15.56 14.63 15.03
C SER A 336 -15.34 16.10 15.33
N ASN A 337 -14.12 16.57 15.09
CA ASN A 337 -13.75 17.97 15.16
C ASN A 337 -14.27 18.82 13.97
N LEU A 338 -15.28 18.35 13.23
CA LEU A 338 -15.95 19.13 12.18
C LEU A 338 -17.25 19.72 12.71
N ILE A 339 -17.31 21.06 12.74
CA ILE A 339 -18.53 21.80 13.09
C ILE A 339 -18.91 22.65 11.86
N GLY A 340 -20.01 22.26 11.22
CA GLY A 340 -20.42 22.82 9.93
C GLY A 340 -19.38 22.53 8.85
N ASN A 341 -18.67 23.56 8.38
CA ASN A 341 -17.61 23.47 7.37
C ASN A 341 -16.22 23.79 7.92
N CYS A 342 -16.08 23.93 9.24
CA CYS A 342 -14.84 24.34 9.91
C CYS A 342 -14.33 23.24 10.83
N TYR A 343 -13.00 23.11 10.91
CA TYR A 343 -12.36 22.25 11.91
C TYR A 343 -12.21 23.04 13.21
N GLU A 344 -12.83 22.54 14.26
CA GLU A 344 -12.73 23.11 15.60
C GLU A 344 -12.08 22.08 16.52
N TYR A 345 -10.89 22.41 17.01
CA TYR A 345 -10.20 21.58 17.99
C TYR A 345 -10.64 22.04 19.38
N PRO A 346 -11.30 21.18 20.18
CA PRO A 346 -11.73 21.57 21.51
C PRO A 346 -10.54 21.96 22.39
N GLU A 347 -10.80 22.80 23.39
CA GLU A 347 -9.84 23.15 24.43
C GLU A 347 -9.39 21.91 25.21
N LYS A 348 -8.24 22.01 25.88
CA LYS A 348 -7.59 20.91 26.61
C LYS A 348 -8.56 20.24 27.59
N GLU A 349 -9.26 21.05 28.38
CA GLU A 349 -10.21 20.60 29.41
C GLU A 349 -11.34 19.78 28.76
N LYS A 350 -11.89 20.27 27.65
CA LYS A 350 -12.95 19.58 26.93
C LYS A 350 -12.47 18.29 26.28
N LEU A 351 -11.25 18.26 25.75
CA LEU A 351 -10.64 17.04 25.21
C LEU A 351 -10.47 15.96 26.28
N MET A 352 -10.11 16.36 27.51
CA MET A 352 -9.91 15.45 28.64
C MET A 352 -11.21 14.89 29.22
N GLU A 353 -12.37 15.50 28.94
CA GLU A 353 -13.68 14.95 29.32
C GLU A 353 -14.05 13.68 28.54
N TYR A 354 -13.52 13.52 27.32
CA TYR A 354 -13.79 12.32 26.53
C TYR A 354 -13.08 11.10 27.11
N LYS A 355 -13.84 10.02 27.33
CA LYS A 355 -13.26 8.73 27.74
C LYS A 355 -12.46 8.07 26.63
N ILE A 356 -12.88 8.23 25.38
CA ILE A 356 -12.24 7.59 24.23
C ILE A 356 -11.92 8.63 23.16
N VAL A 357 -10.64 8.79 22.84
CA VAL A 357 -10.19 9.63 21.73
C VAL A 357 -9.66 8.72 20.61
N VAL A 358 -10.21 8.86 19.42
CA VAL A 358 -9.79 8.11 18.22
C VAL A 358 -9.09 9.05 17.25
N THR A 359 -7.85 8.74 16.87
CA THR A 359 -7.06 9.59 15.98
C THR A 359 -6.05 8.80 15.15
N THR A 360 -5.32 9.47 14.25
CA THR A 360 -4.17 8.84 13.59
C THR A 360 -2.90 9.00 14.42
N LEU A 361 -1.92 8.11 14.25
CA LEU A 361 -0.64 8.14 14.99
C LEU A 361 -0.01 9.55 15.01
N ILE A 362 0.15 10.17 13.84
CA ILE A 362 0.73 11.52 13.75
C ILE A 362 -0.17 12.58 14.40
N THR A 363 -1.49 12.48 14.23
CA THR A 363 -2.43 13.47 14.78
C THR A 363 -2.48 13.41 16.31
N ALA A 364 -2.20 12.25 16.92
CA ALA A 364 -2.03 12.11 18.38
C ALA A 364 -0.93 13.06 18.92
N GLY A 365 0.05 13.44 18.11
CA GLY A 365 1.04 14.44 18.46
C GLY A 365 0.45 15.80 18.83
N ARG A 366 -0.79 16.11 18.41
CA ARG A 366 -1.49 17.32 18.85
C ARG A 366 -1.87 17.29 20.33
N LEU A 367 -2.14 16.11 20.90
CA LEU A 367 -2.44 15.94 22.32
C LEU A 367 -1.21 16.25 23.17
N VAL A 368 -0.02 15.84 22.72
CA VAL A 368 1.27 16.23 23.33
C VAL A 368 1.49 17.74 23.23
N SER A 369 1.25 18.34 22.05
CA SER A 369 1.38 19.79 21.88
C SER A 369 0.35 20.60 22.69
N GLY A 370 -0.83 20.02 22.91
CA GLY A 370 -1.90 20.56 23.73
C GLY A 370 -1.68 20.35 25.23
N ASP A 371 -0.48 19.87 25.61
CA ASP A 371 -0.07 19.69 27.00
C ASP A 371 -1.03 18.77 27.79
N ILE A 372 -1.60 17.75 27.14
CA ILE A 372 -2.37 16.73 27.84
C ILE A 372 -1.43 16.01 28.83
N PRO A 373 -1.77 15.93 30.12
CA PRO A 373 -0.86 15.37 31.13
C PRO A 373 -0.51 13.91 30.83
N MET A 374 0.77 13.56 31.06
CA MET A 374 1.22 12.18 31.05
C MET A 374 0.40 11.34 32.03
N GLY A 375 -0.03 10.16 31.60
CA GLY A 375 -0.86 9.27 32.40
C GLY A 375 -2.36 9.60 32.38
N HIS A 376 -2.78 10.70 31.73
CA HIS A 376 -4.20 10.93 31.46
C HIS A 376 -4.79 9.74 30.70
N PHE A 377 -4.16 9.35 29.57
CA PHE A 377 -4.53 8.13 28.86
C PHE A 377 -3.96 6.91 29.58
N THR A 378 -4.84 6.15 30.22
CA THR A 378 -4.47 4.92 30.94
C THR A 378 -4.27 3.74 30.00
N HIS A 379 -4.83 3.80 28.79
CA HIS A 379 -4.71 2.76 27.76
C HIS A 379 -4.47 3.41 26.40
N VAL A 380 -3.47 2.91 25.66
CA VAL A 380 -3.20 3.31 24.28
C VAL A 380 -3.28 2.08 23.38
N PHE A 381 -4.14 2.14 22.36
CA PHE A 381 -4.32 1.11 21.35
C PHE A 381 -3.76 1.60 20.02
N VAL A 382 -2.99 0.77 19.33
CA VAL A 382 -2.56 1.01 17.95
C VAL A 382 -3.01 -0.14 17.07
N ASP A 383 -4.03 0.08 16.26
CA ASP A 383 -4.47 -0.86 15.22
C ASP A 383 -3.66 -0.65 13.93
N GLU A 384 -3.50 -1.72 13.15
CA GLU A 384 -2.65 -1.76 11.94
C GLU A 384 -1.20 -1.29 12.19
N SER A 385 -0.66 -1.53 13.39
CA SER A 385 0.71 -1.14 13.80
C SER A 385 1.81 -1.67 12.88
N GLY A 386 1.60 -2.82 12.24
CA GLY A 386 2.54 -3.38 11.25
C GLY A 386 2.71 -2.55 9.97
N HIS A 387 1.84 -1.56 9.73
CA HIS A 387 1.91 -0.63 8.61
C HIS A 387 2.62 0.70 8.97
N ALA A 388 2.93 0.93 10.25
CA ALA A 388 3.61 2.14 10.71
C ALA A 388 5.10 1.87 10.97
N VAL A 389 5.94 2.91 10.83
CA VAL A 389 7.30 2.84 11.38
C VAL A 389 7.25 3.00 12.89
N GLU A 390 8.28 2.52 13.58
CA GLU A 390 8.35 2.61 15.04
C GLU A 390 8.24 4.06 15.56
N THR A 391 8.89 5.00 14.87
CA THR A 391 8.85 6.43 15.20
C THR A 391 7.45 7.05 15.09
N GLU A 392 6.54 6.44 14.33
CA GLU A 392 5.12 6.81 14.31
C GLU A 392 4.35 6.16 15.46
N CYS A 393 4.61 4.88 15.74
CA CYS A 393 3.97 4.13 16.83
C CYS A 393 4.24 4.72 18.21
N ILE A 394 5.41 5.36 18.42
CA ILE A 394 5.74 6.01 19.69
C ILE A 394 5.09 7.39 19.88
N VAL A 395 4.56 8.03 18.83
CA VAL A 395 3.92 9.35 18.93
C VAL A 395 2.78 9.40 19.96
N PRO A 396 1.82 8.45 19.98
CA PRO A 396 0.77 8.41 21.00
C PRO A 396 1.24 7.90 22.37
N LEU A 397 2.50 7.46 22.51
CA LEU A 397 3.06 6.94 23.76
C LEU A 397 3.89 8.03 24.47
N ALA A 398 4.82 8.63 23.72
CA ALA A 398 5.81 9.57 24.20
C ALA A 398 5.15 10.88 24.67
N GLY A 399 5.12 11.08 25.99
CA GLY A 399 4.50 12.23 26.65
C GLY A 399 3.02 12.08 27.02
N LEU A 400 2.36 10.96 26.68
CA LEU A 400 0.95 10.72 26.99
C LEU A 400 0.74 9.51 27.90
N LEU A 401 1.51 8.45 27.69
CA LEU A 401 1.43 7.20 28.45
C LEU A 401 2.32 7.29 29.70
N HIS A 402 1.82 6.84 30.85
CA HIS A 402 2.67 6.60 32.01
C HIS A 402 3.39 5.25 31.85
N PRO A 403 4.74 5.19 31.93
CA PRO A 403 5.52 4.00 31.58
C PRO A 403 5.21 2.78 32.46
N GLU A 404 4.90 2.97 33.74
CA GLU A 404 4.64 1.86 34.67
C GLU A 404 3.17 1.41 34.75
N THR A 405 2.22 2.35 34.69
CA THR A 405 0.81 2.10 34.97
C THR A 405 -0.05 2.04 33.70
N GLY A 406 0.44 2.63 32.60
CA GLY A 406 -0.22 2.65 31.30
C GLY A 406 -0.25 1.26 30.67
N GLN A 407 -1.28 1.00 29.85
CA GLN A 407 -1.35 -0.19 29.00
C GLN A 407 -1.15 0.20 27.54
N VAL A 408 -0.32 -0.56 26.82
CA VAL A 408 -0.22 -0.47 25.37
C VAL A 408 -0.73 -1.75 24.74
N VAL A 409 -1.54 -1.62 23.69
CA VAL A 409 -1.98 -2.76 22.87
C VAL A 409 -1.65 -2.46 21.42
N LEU A 410 -0.86 -3.32 20.79
CA LEU A 410 -0.48 -3.20 19.38
C LEU A 410 -1.14 -4.34 18.61
N ALA A 411 -1.98 -4.01 17.63
CA ALA A 411 -2.56 -4.97 16.72
C ALA A 411 -2.01 -4.77 15.32
N GLY A 412 -1.64 -5.84 14.63
CA GLY A 412 -1.05 -5.74 13.30
C GLY A 412 -0.65 -7.08 12.69
N ASP A 413 -0.10 -7.01 11.49
CA ASP A 413 0.37 -8.18 10.74
C ASP A 413 1.68 -7.83 10.00
N PRO A 414 2.86 -8.26 10.49
CA PRO A 414 4.14 -8.01 9.86
C PRO A 414 4.31 -8.69 8.49
N LYS A 415 3.46 -9.68 8.14
CA LYS A 415 3.47 -10.36 6.84
C LYS A 415 2.67 -9.59 5.77
N GLN A 416 1.96 -8.52 6.14
CA GLN A 416 1.32 -7.58 5.22
C GLN A 416 2.23 -6.39 4.88
N LEU A 417 1.70 -5.43 4.12
CA LEU A 417 2.38 -4.19 3.74
C LEU A 417 2.87 -3.44 4.99
N GLY A 418 4.19 -3.22 5.02
CA GLY A 418 4.84 -2.38 6.02
C GLY A 418 4.86 -0.91 5.62
N PRO A 419 5.45 -0.04 6.44
CA PRO A 419 5.57 1.37 6.14
C PRO A 419 6.39 1.63 4.87
N ILE A 420 6.09 2.75 4.20
CA ILE A 420 6.80 3.19 3.01
C ILE A 420 7.97 4.08 3.44
N ILE A 421 9.19 3.52 3.37
CA ILE A 421 10.44 4.24 3.64
C ILE A 421 11.10 4.56 2.32
N ARG A 422 11.47 5.82 2.13
CA ARG A 422 12.03 6.31 0.87
C ARG A 422 13.53 6.14 0.84
N SER A 423 14.20 6.48 1.95
CA SER A 423 15.65 6.48 2.04
C SER A 423 16.18 5.05 2.04
N PRO A 424 16.93 4.64 1.01
CA PRO A 424 17.57 3.33 0.99
C PRO A 424 18.54 3.15 2.16
N LEU A 425 19.14 4.27 2.64
CA LEU A 425 20.03 4.27 3.79
C LEU A 425 19.25 4.05 5.09
N ALA A 426 18.15 4.78 5.32
CA ALA A 426 17.34 4.56 6.51
C ALA A 426 16.78 3.13 6.57
N LEU A 427 16.37 2.59 5.42
CA LEU A 427 15.96 1.20 5.30
C LEU A 427 17.10 0.23 5.63
N LYS A 428 18.32 0.47 5.14
CA LYS A 428 19.52 -0.34 5.43
C LYS A 428 19.79 -0.43 6.94
N PHE A 429 19.54 0.64 7.68
CA PHE A 429 19.82 0.73 9.12
C PHE A 429 18.64 0.33 10.02
N GLY A 430 17.57 -0.24 9.46
CA GLY A 430 16.50 -0.87 10.22
C GLY A 430 15.24 -0.04 10.43
N MET A 431 15.09 1.13 9.78
CA MET A 431 13.88 1.96 9.93
C MET A 431 12.58 1.24 9.54
N GLY A 432 12.66 0.19 8.71
CA GLY A 432 11.53 -0.61 8.25
C GLY A 432 11.17 -1.80 9.13
N GLU A 433 11.93 -2.01 10.20
CA GLU A 433 11.68 -3.05 11.18
C GLU A 433 10.86 -2.45 12.32
N THR A 434 9.82 -3.18 12.75
CA THR A 434 9.03 -2.82 13.93
C THR A 434 9.53 -3.68 15.09
N VAL A 435 10.40 -3.11 15.93
CA VAL A 435 11.12 -3.81 17.01
C VAL A 435 10.16 -4.44 18.02
N THR A 436 8.95 -3.89 18.14
CA THR A 436 7.93 -4.29 19.12
C THR A 436 7.21 -5.60 18.80
N MET A 437 7.51 -6.29 17.69
CA MET A 437 6.86 -7.55 17.28
C MET A 437 7.76 -8.79 17.41
N THR A 438 8.75 -8.77 18.30
CA THR A 438 9.48 -9.99 18.65
C THR A 438 8.56 -10.94 19.43
N PHE A 439 8.38 -12.15 18.89
CA PHE A 439 7.54 -13.22 19.43
C PHE A 439 7.94 -13.56 20.87
N ASP A 440 7.07 -13.23 21.80
CA ASP A 440 7.18 -13.55 23.23
C ASP A 440 5.79 -13.98 23.73
N ASP A 441 5.69 -14.54 24.93
CA ASP A 441 4.47 -15.04 25.59
C ASP A 441 3.36 -13.96 25.75
N ARG A 442 3.66 -12.72 25.37
CA ARG A 442 2.79 -11.53 25.37
C ARG A 442 2.03 -11.34 24.05
N LEU A 443 2.17 -12.28 23.12
CA LEU A 443 1.54 -12.31 21.80
C LEU A 443 0.33 -13.25 21.79
N THR A 444 -0.81 -12.77 21.29
CA THR A 444 -1.88 -13.65 20.83
C THR A 444 -1.96 -13.62 19.33
N SER A 445 -1.74 -14.79 18.72
CA SER A 445 -1.95 -15.03 17.30
C SER A 445 -3.39 -15.46 17.06
N LEU A 446 -4.09 -14.73 16.20
CA LEU A 446 -5.41 -15.10 15.72
C LEU A 446 -5.25 -15.93 14.44
N SER A 447 -5.83 -17.12 14.39
CA SER A 447 -5.69 -18.09 13.31
C SER A 447 -6.99 -18.32 12.52
N GLU A 448 -8.16 -17.99 13.08
CA GLU A 448 -9.43 -18.22 12.41
C GLU A 448 -9.84 -17.08 11.44
N ASN A 449 -9.72 -17.31 10.12
CA ASN A 449 -10.25 -16.41 9.10
C ASN A 449 -11.77 -16.54 8.97
N GLN A 450 -12.49 -15.43 9.15
CA GLN A 450 -13.95 -15.39 9.21
C GLN A 450 -14.61 -14.99 7.87
N TRP A 451 -13.85 -14.72 6.80
CA TRP A 451 -14.40 -14.07 5.60
C TRP A 451 -14.13 -14.76 4.26
N SER A 452 -12.95 -15.37 4.07
CA SER A 452 -12.50 -15.81 2.76
C SER A 452 -12.77 -17.30 2.50
N HIS A 453 -13.02 -17.64 1.24
CA HIS A 453 -13.13 -19.01 0.79
C HIS A 453 -11.79 -19.77 0.97
N PRO A 454 -11.79 -21.06 1.41
CA PRO A 454 -10.55 -21.81 1.66
C PRO A 454 -9.57 -21.83 0.47
N ALA A 455 -10.08 -21.98 -0.76
CA ALA A 455 -9.25 -21.96 -1.97
C ALA A 455 -8.48 -20.64 -2.19
N ILE A 456 -8.98 -19.51 -1.68
CA ILE A 456 -8.28 -18.21 -1.77
C ILE A 456 -7.16 -18.15 -0.73
N LEU A 457 -7.37 -18.76 0.43
CA LEU A 457 -6.45 -18.71 1.58
C LEU A 457 -5.31 -19.73 1.50
N GLU A 458 -5.46 -20.82 0.74
CA GLU A 458 -4.48 -21.92 0.71
C GLU A 458 -3.03 -21.45 0.50
N ILE A 459 -2.79 -20.64 -0.53
CA ILE A 459 -1.43 -20.21 -0.88
C ILE A 459 -0.88 -19.16 0.10
N PRO A 460 -1.63 -18.10 0.47
CA PRO A 460 -1.18 -17.22 1.54
C PRO A 460 -0.90 -17.94 2.86
N ASN A 461 -1.73 -18.92 3.23
CA ASN A 461 -1.58 -19.72 4.44
C ASN A 461 -0.30 -20.57 4.42
N GLU A 462 -0.04 -21.24 3.30
CA GLU A 462 1.19 -22.02 3.09
C GLU A 462 2.45 -21.15 3.12
N LEU A 463 2.44 -20.00 2.45
CA LEU A 463 3.65 -19.21 2.24
C LEU A 463 3.99 -18.23 3.36
N PHE A 464 2.99 -17.71 4.09
CA PHE A 464 3.20 -16.61 5.05
C PHE A 464 2.85 -16.95 6.49
N TYR A 465 2.07 -18.01 6.72
CA TYR A 465 1.45 -18.29 8.01
C TYR A 465 1.57 -19.75 8.44
N ASP A 466 2.57 -20.48 7.91
CA ASP A 466 2.96 -21.83 8.35
C ASP A 466 1.81 -22.85 8.41
N ARG A 467 0.78 -22.66 7.57
CA ARG A 467 -0.47 -23.45 7.53
C ARG A 467 -1.32 -23.38 8.80
N GLU A 468 -1.11 -22.40 9.66
CA GLU A 468 -1.88 -22.23 10.91
C GLU A 468 -3.26 -21.57 10.68
N LEU A 469 -3.47 -20.85 9.56
CA LEU A 469 -4.72 -20.14 9.30
C LEU A 469 -5.87 -21.11 8.99
N GLN A 470 -6.98 -20.96 9.71
CA GLN A 470 -8.19 -21.79 9.59
C GLN A 470 -9.33 -21.03 8.91
N ALA A 471 -10.01 -21.63 7.93
CA ALA A 471 -11.09 -20.99 7.20
C ALA A 471 -12.47 -21.21 7.84
N CYS A 472 -12.86 -20.33 8.76
CA CYS A 472 -14.10 -20.40 9.57
C CYS A 472 -15.28 -19.57 9.02
N ALA A 473 -15.15 -18.98 7.81
CA ALA A 473 -16.17 -18.11 7.22
C ALA A 473 -17.56 -18.77 6.97
N ASP A 474 -18.64 -18.00 7.06
CA ASP A 474 -20.01 -18.46 6.78
C ASP A 474 -20.22 -18.91 5.32
N GLU A 475 -21.33 -19.62 5.03
CA GLU A 475 -21.68 -20.14 3.68
C GLU A 475 -21.68 -19.08 2.57
N GLN A 476 -21.81 -17.80 2.93
CA GLN A 476 -21.71 -16.67 2.01
C GLN A 476 -20.39 -16.64 1.21
N ARG A 477 -19.31 -17.26 1.70
CA ARG A 477 -18.06 -17.40 0.95
C ARG A 477 -18.21 -18.27 -0.31
N ASN A 478 -19.20 -19.16 -0.34
CA ASN A 478 -19.41 -20.13 -1.42
C ASN A 478 -20.27 -19.56 -2.57
N PHE A 479 -20.66 -18.28 -2.52
CA PHE A 479 -21.57 -17.68 -3.50
C PHE A 479 -21.13 -17.86 -4.96
N TYR A 480 -19.82 -17.88 -5.22
CA TYR A 480 -19.28 -18.01 -6.57
C TYR A 480 -18.85 -19.41 -6.95
N CYS A 481 -18.97 -20.40 -6.07
CA CYS A 481 -18.58 -21.79 -6.34
C CYS A 481 -19.34 -22.40 -7.55
N ASN A 482 -20.56 -21.93 -7.81
CA ASN A 482 -21.40 -22.38 -8.94
C ASN A 482 -21.45 -21.37 -10.10
N TRP A 483 -20.55 -20.39 -10.14
CA TRP A 483 -20.54 -19.39 -11.20
C TRP A 483 -20.13 -20.02 -12.53
N GLU A 484 -20.97 -19.87 -13.56
CA GLU A 484 -20.85 -20.61 -14.83
C GLU A 484 -19.59 -20.31 -15.65
N TYR A 485 -18.87 -19.23 -15.31
CA TYR A 485 -17.62 -18.85 -15.96
C TYR A 485 -16.37 -19.32 -15.22
N LEU A 486 -16.51 -20.04 -14.09
CA LEU A 486 -15.39 -20.71 -13.45
C LEU A 486 -14.82 -21.80 -14.36
N PRO A 487 -13.49 -21.92 -14.49
CA PRO A 487 -12.85 -23.04 -15.18
C PRO A 487 -13.19 -24.40 -14.54
N LYS A 488 -13.31 -24.43 -13.20
CA LYS A 488 -13.72 -25.59 -12.42
C LYS A 488 -14.75 -25.21 -11.38
N MET A 489 -15.85 -25.96 -11.31
CA MET A 489 -16.88 -25.79 -10.29
C MET A 489 -16.29 -25.97 -8.88
N ASN A 490 -16.80 -25.21 -7.92
CA ASN A 490 -16.36 -25.16 -6.52
C ASN A 490 -14.92 -24.66 -6.28
N PHE A 491 -14.25 -24.11 -7.30
CA PHE A 491 -12.93 -23.50 -7.16
C PHE A 491 -12.97 -22.02 -7.57
N PRO A 492 -13.28 -21.09 -6.65
CA PRO A 492 -13.51 -19.68 -6.97
C PRO A 492 -12.20 -18.86 -7.06
N VAL A 493 -11.17 -19.44 -7.68
CA VAL A 493 -9.91 -18.78 -7.99
C VAL A 493 -9.63 -18.98 -9.47
N ILE A 494 -9.40 -17.88 -10.18
CA ILE A 494 -9.05 -17.89 -11.60
C ILE A 494 -7.69 -17.21 -11.76
N PHE A 495 -6.74 -17.90 -12.38
CA PHE A 495 -5.61 -17.25 -13.01
C PHE A 495 -5.82 -17.25 -14.52
N HIS A 496 -5.83 -16.06 -15.14
CA HIS A 496 -5.95 -15.87 -16.58
C HIS A 496 -4.61 -15.40 -17.15
N GLY A 497 -3.89 -16.32 -17.82
CA GLY A 497 -2.63 -16.04 -18.49
C GLY A 497 -2.82 -15.18 -19.75
N VAL A 498 -2.13 -14.04 -19.82
CA VAL A 498 -2.21 -13.08 -20.93
C VAL A 498 -0.81 -12.68 -21.40
N THR A 499 -0.53 -12.81 -22.70
CA THR A 499 0.73 -12.37 -23.34
C THR A 499 0.56 -10.98 -23.97
N GLY A 500 0.08 -10.02 -23.19
CA GLY A 500 0.01 -8.62 -23.61
C GLY A 500 1.37 -7.94 -23.52
N LEU A 501 1.59 -6.81 -24.19
CA LEU A 501 2.80 -6.00 -24.01
C LEU A 501 2.62 -5.01 -22.85
N ASP A 502 3.60 -4.92 -21.95
CA ASP A 502 3.69 -3.83 -21.00
C ASP A 502 4.29 -2.60 -21.69
N THR A 503 3.47 -1.57 -21.87
CA THR A 503 3.82 -0.34 -22.60
C THR A 503 3.87 0.86 -21.68
N ARG A 504 4.52 1.94 -22.13
CA ARG A 504 4.59 3.24 -21.46
C ARG A 504 4.23 4.35 -22.44
N GLU A 505 3.68 5.43 -21.91
CA GLU A 505 3.49 6.69 -22.64
C GLU A 505 4.77 7.53 -22.53
N SER A 506 5.14 8.29 -23.57
CA SER A 506 6.34 9.16 -23.51
C SER A 506 6.30 10.17 -22.36
N SER A 507 5.11 10.64 -22.00
CA SER A 507 4.85 11.60 -20.92
C SER A 507 4.78 10.97 -19.52
N SER A 508 4.97 9.65 -19.38
CA SER A 508 4.79 8.97 -18.09
C SER A 508 5.68 7.73 -17.93
N PRO A 509 6.45 7.63 -16.84
CA PRO A 509 7.30 6.46 -16.56
C PRO A 509 6.51 5.21 -16.12
N SER A 510 5.20 5.34 -15.85
CA SER A 510 4.34 4.22 -15.41
C SER A 510 3.92 3.32 -16.58
N PHE A 511 3.86 2.02 -16.32
CA PHE A 511 3.44 1.00 -17.29
C PHE A 511 1.93 0.75 -17.29
N PHE A 512 1.45 0.19 -18.40
CA PHE A 512 0.11 -0.37 -18.54
C PHE A 512 0.11 -1.49 -19.59
N ASN A 513 -0.85 -2.41 -19.49
CA ASN A 513 -1.02 -3.55 -20.38
C ASN A 513 -2.49 -3.63 -20.79
N ILE A 514 -2.77 -3.29 -22.05
CA ILE A 514 -4.13 -3.18 -22.59
C ILE A 514 -4.82 -4.55 -22.66
N ALA A 515 -4.08 -5.61 -23.01
CA ALA A 515 -4.67 -6.94 -23.13
C ALA A 515 -5.19 -7.43 -21.77
N GLU A 516 -4.47 -7.15 -20.68
CA GLU A 516 -4.97 -7.41 -19.33
C GLU A 516 -6.23 -6.60 -19.01
N VAL A 517 -6.28 -5.31 -19.40
CA VAL A 517 -7.49 -4.47 -19.18
C VAL A 517 -8.70 -5.05 -19.90
N GLU A 518 -8.55 -5.50 -21.14
CA GLU A 518 -9.66 -6.06 -21.92
C GLU A 518 -10.20 -7.36 -21.28
N VAL A 519 -9.31 -8.24 -20.81
CA VAL A 519 -9.69 -9.46 -20.09
C VAL A 519 -10.38 -9.13 -18.76
N LEU A 520 -9.87 -8.15 -18.00
CA LEU A 520 -10.52 -7.68 -16.78
C LEU A 520 -11.95 -7.18 -17.05
N MET A 521 -12.13 -6.37 -18.10
CA MET A 521 -13.45 -5.83 -18.46
C MET A 521 -14.42 -6.92 -18.91
N ASP A 522 -13.94 -7.96 -19.60
CA ASP A 522 -14.76 -9.13 -19.93
C ASP A 522 -15.29 -9.84 -18.67
N TYR A 523 -14.44 -10.06 -17.65
CA TYR A 523 -14.90 -10.61 -16.38
C TYR A 523 -15.87 -9.70 -15.64
N VAL A 524 -15.62 -8.38 -15.61
CA VAL A 524 -16.55 -7.41 -15.01
C VAL A 524 -17.91 -7.49 -15.71
N MET A 525 -17.96 -7.55 -17.03
CA MET A 525 -19.22 -7.70 -17.78
C MET A 525 -19.94 -9.01 -17.41
N LYS A 526 -19.23 -10.14 -17.35
CA LYS A 526 -19.80 -11.44 -16.96
C LYS A 526 -20.39 -11.40 -15.54
N LEU A 527 -19.69 -10.78 -14.58
CA LEU A 527 -20.16 -10.63 -13.20
C LEU A 527 -21.43 -9.77 -13.12
N LEU A 528 -21.51 -8.71 -13.91
CA LEU A 528 -22.66 -7.80 -13.94
C LEU A 528 -23.89 -8.39 -14.67
N GLN A 529 -23.67 -9.28 -15.64
CA GLN A 529 -24.72 -9.94 -16.43
C GLN A 529 -25.32 -11.18 -15.74
N THR A 530 -24.58 -11.81 -14.84
CA THR A 530 -25.01 -13.02 -14.11
C THR A 530 -25.77 -12.73 -12.81
N GLN A 531 -25.97 -11.45 -12.47
CA GLN A 531 -26.70 -11.03 -11.27
C GLN A 531 -28.15 -11.54 -11.25
N GLY A 532 -28.58 -12.10 -10.11
CA GLY A 532 -29.97 -12.52 -9.87
C GLY A 532 -30.41 -13.80 -10.59
N LYS A 533 -29.51 -14.51 -11.28
CA LYS A 533 -29.78 -15.81 -11.91
C LYS A 533 -29.27 -16.95 -11.04
N LYS A 534 -30.00 -18.09 -11.02
CA LYS A 534 -29.59 -19.35 -10.35
C LYS A 534 -29.17 -19.20 -8.86
N GLY A 535 -29.80 -18.28 -8.12
CA GLY A 535 -29.53 -18.08 -6.68
C GLY A 535 -28.31 -17.21 -6.34
N LEU A 536 -27.63 -16.62 -7.34
CA LEU A 536 -26.54 -15.67 -7.12
C LEU A 536 -27.07 -14.34 -6.56
N SER A 537 -26.52 -13.89 -5.43
CA SER A 537 -26.88 -12.62 -4.80
C SER A 537 -26.65 -11.42 -5.73
N THR A 538 -27.49 -10.40 -5.63
CA THR A 538 -27.31 -9.15 -6.38
C THR A 538 -26.05 -8.43 -5.91
N LEU A 539 -25.00 -8.43 -6.74
CA LEU A 539 -23.77 -7.68 -6.48
C LEU A 539 -24.03 -6.17 -6.60
N SER A 540 -23.63 -5.41 -5.58
CA SER A 540 -23.41 -3.98 -5.74
C SER A 540 -22.06 -3.73 -6.44
N PRO A 541 -21.90 -2.66 -7.23
CA PRO A 541 -20.57 -2.23 -7.68
C PRO A 541 -19.56 -2.10 -6.54
N LYS A 542 -20.01 -1.74 -5.33
CA LYS A 542 -19.19 -1.63 -4.11
C LYS A 542 -18.62 -2.97 -3.62
N ASP A 543 -19.19 -4.10 -4.06
CA ASP A 543 -18.72 -5.45 -3.71
C ASP A 543 -17.57 -5.93 -4.61
N ILE A 544 -17.21 -5.16 -5.65
CA ILE A 544 -16.15 -5.46 -6.61
C ILE A 544 -14.98 -4.50 -6.39
N GLY A 545 -13.76 -5.04 -6.39
CA GLY A 545 -12.52 -4.27 -6.42
C GLY A 545 -11.60 -4.71 -7.54
N ILE A 546 -10.90 -3.76 -8.16
CA ILE A 546 -9.83 -4.05 -9.13
C ILE A 546 -8.52 -3.46 -8.61
N ILE A 547 -7.51 -4.30 -8.47
CA ILE A 547 -6.19 -3.95 -7.96
C ILE A 547 -5.17 -4.00 -9.10
N ALA A 548 -4.39 -2.93 -9.27
CA ALA A 548 -3.26 -2.90 -10.20
C ALA A 548 -2.10 -2.08 -9.58
N PRO A 549 -0.83 -2.47 -9.80
CA PRO A 549 0.29 -1.86 -9.08
C PRO A 549 0.84 -0.62 -9.79
N TYR A 550 0.35 -0.31 -11.00
CA TYR A 550 0.81 0.82 -11.81
C TYR A 550 -0.30 1.84 -12.03
N ARG A 551 0.02 3.12 -11.81
CA ARG A 551 -0.88 4.26 -12.00
C ARG A 551 -1.52 4.28 -13.37
N LYS A 552 -0.71 4.16 -14.44
CA LYS A 552 -1.24 4.18 -15.81
C LYS A 552 -2.18 3.02 -16.06
N GLN A 553 -1.95 1.85 -15.47
CA GLN A 553 -2.92 0.75 -15.54
C GLN A 553 -4.24 1.13 -14.85
N VAL A 554 -4.20 1.68 -13.64
CA VAL A 554 -5.40 2.15 -12.92
C VAL A 554 -6.18 3.18 -13.77
N GLN A 555 -5.49 4.13 -14.40
CA GLN A 555 -6.11 5.10 -15.31
C GLN A 555 -6.80 4.44 -16.50
N LYS A 556 -6.12 3.49 -17.16
CA LYS A 556 -6.67 2.77 -18.33
C LYS A 556 -7.87 1.91 -17.93
N ILE A 557 -7.83 1.25 -16.77
CA ILE A 557 -8.97 0.50 -16.22
C ILE A 557 -10.16 1.42 -15.93
N ARG A 558 -9.96 2.57 -15.28
CA ARG A 558 -11.05 3.54 -15.02
C ARG A 558 -11.67 4.05 -16.31
N LYS A 559 -10.87 4.34 -17.34
CA LYS A 559 -11.37 4.71 -18.68
C LYS A 559 -12.16 3.56 -19.32
N ALA A 560 -11.65 2.34 -19.24
CA ALA A 560 -12.31 1.15 -19.78
C ALA A 560 -13.66 0.87 -19.10
N LEU A 561 -13.75 1.03 -17.77
CA LEU A 561 -15.00 0.92 -17.03
C LEU A 561 -16.06 1.90 -17.53
N HIS A 562 -15.69 3.15 -17.84
CA HIS A 562 -16.62 4.13 -18.38
C HIS A 562 -17.12 3.76 -19.80
N ILE A 563 -16.28 3.11 -20.60
CA ILE A 563 -16.69 2.55 -21.91
C ILE A 563 -17.68 1.39 -21.70
N VAL A 564 -17.42 0.50 -20.74
CA VAL A 564 -18.32 -0.61 -20.39
C VAL A 564 -19.65 -0.09 -19.86
N GLU A 565 -19.64 0.92 -19.00
CA GLU A 565 -20.83 1.59 -18.46
C GLU A 565 -21.73 2.12 -19.57
N LYS A 566 -21.17 2.79 -20.58
CA LYS A 566 -21.92 3.27 -21.75
C LYS A 566 -22.54 2.15 -22.60
N LYS A 567 -21.92 0.97 -22.62
CA LYS A 567 -22.43 -0.22 -23.35
C LYS A 567 -23.53 -0.94 -22.59
N LEU A 568 -23.54 -0.83 -21.26
CA LEU A 568 -24.61 -1.36 -20.42
C LEU A 568 -25.80 -0.38 -20.43
N LYS A 569 -27.03 -0.89 -20.32
CA LYS A 569 -28.23 -0.04 -20.26
C LYS A 569 -28.10 1.00 -19.12
N PRO A 570 -28.74 2.18 -19.21
CA PRO A 570 -28.58 3.32 -18.27
C PRO A 570 -29.03 3.08 -16.81
N SER A 571 -29.22 1.83 -16.39
CA SER A 571 -29.72 1.46 -15.07
C SER A 571 -28.66 0.91 -14.09
N LYS A 572 -27.36 0.86 -14.47
CA LYS A 572 -26.28 0.42 -13.57
C LYS A 572 -25.12 1.41 -13.55
N ASP A 573 -25.12 2.30 -12.55
CA ASP A 573 -23.98 3.15 -12.19
C ASP A 573 -22.82 2.27 -11.71
N LEU A 574 -21.66 2.35 -12.37
CA LEU A 574 -20.44 1.63 -11.99
C LEU A 574 -19.49 2.46 -11.12
N GLY A 575 -19.83 3.71 -10.79
CA GLY A 575 -19.03 4.61 -9.98
C GLY A 575 -18.72 4.11 -8.56
N GLY A 576 -19.49 3.12 -8.07
CA GLY A 576 -19.24 2.46 -6.78
C GLY A 576 -18.11 1.42 -6.79
N LEU A 577 -17.62 0.99 -7.97
CA LEU A 577 -16.56 0.00 -8.10
C LEU A 577 -15.19 0.63 -7.85
N LYS A 578 -14.46 0.09 -6.87
CA LYS A 578 -13.16 0.64 -6.48
C LYS A 578 -12.05 0.10 -7.39
N VAL A 579 -11.26 1.00 -7.99
CA VAL A 579 -10.03 0.68 -8.71
C VAL A 579 -8.88 1.45 -8.09
N GLY A 580 -7.79 0.76 -7.72
CA GLY A 580 -6.67 1.39 -7.03
C GLY A 580 -5.45 0.47 -6.88
N SER A 581 -4.42 1.01 -6.24
CA SER A 581 -3.20 0.28 -5.86
C SER A 581 -3.45 -0.71 -4.71
N VAL A 582 -2.47 -1.57 -4.41
CA VAL A 582 -2.56 -2.53 -3.28
C VAL A 582 -2.65 -1.76 -1.96
N GLU A 583 -1.89 -0.69 -1.85
CA GLU A 583 -1.82 0.21 -0.70
C GLU A 583 -3.20 0.84 -0.40
N GLU A 584 -3.95 1.26 -1.43
CA GLU A 584 -5.31 1.78 -1.27
C GLU A 584 -6.33 0.72 -0.81
N PHE A 585 -6.04 -0.56 -1.03
CA PHE A 585 -6.91 -1.68 -0.65
C PHE A 585 -6.56 -2.29 0.71
N GLN A 586 -5.47 -1.85 1.35
CA GLN A 586 -5.12 -2.33 2.68
C GLN A 586 -6.23 -2.03 3.70
N GLY A 587 -6.56 -3.04 4.51
CA GLY A 587 -7.69 -2.97 5.46
C GLY A 587 -9.09 -2.96 4.82
N GLN A 588 -9.20 -3.08 3.49
CA GLN A 588 -10.48 -3.08 2.77
C GLN A 588 -10.67 -4.36 1.98
N GLU A 589 -11.83 -4.99 2.15
CA GLU A 589 -12.12 -6.26 1.48
C GLU A 589 -13.34 -6.13 0.59
N ARG A 590 -13.44 -7.02 -0.39
CA ARG A 590 -14.53 -7.05 -1.36
C ARG A 590 -14.96 -8.50 -1.58
N ARG A 591 -16.22 -8.69 -1.97
CA ARG A 591 -16.72 -10.04 -2.30
C ARG A 591 -15.94 -10.61 -3.48
N VAL A 592 -15.68 -9.76 -4.48
CA VAL A 592 -14.91 -10.10 -5.68
C VAL A 592 -13.72 -9.16 -5.81
N ILE A 593 -12.53 -9.72 -6.00
CA ILE A 593 -11.32 -8.97 -6.34
C ILE A 593 -10.81 -9.45 -7.69
N LEU A 594 -10.50 -8.49 -8.55
CA LEU A 594 -9.74 -8.71 -9.77
C LEU A 594 -8.37 -8.06 -9.63
N VAL A 595 -7.32 -8.72 -10.12
CA VAL A 595 -5.94 -8.24 -10.06
C VAL A 595 -5.34 -8.21 -11.45
N SER A 596 -4.68 -7.12 -11.82
CA SER A 596 -3.85 -7.02 -13.04
C SER A 596 -2.38 -6.88 -12.64
N THR A 597 -1.54 -7.78 -13.15
CA THR A 597 -0.10 -7.79 -12.83
C THR A 597 0.74 -6.87 -13.72
N VAL A 598 0.21 -6.52 -14.89
CA VAL A 598 0.72 -5.61 -15.91
C VAL A 598 1.97 -6.10 -16.63
N ARG A 599 2.96 -6.61 -15.90
CA ARG A 599 4.29 -6.92 -16.41
C ARG A 599 4.31 -8.08 -17.40
N SER A 600 5.04 -7.85 -18.50
CA SER A 600 5.21 -8.83 -19.57
C SER A 600 6.63 -8.98 -20.09
N SER A 601 7.55 -8.06 -19.79
CA SER A 601 8.97 -8.19 -20.09
C SER A 601 9.83 -8.48 -18.84
N PRO A 602 10.77 -9.43 -18.90
CA PRO A 602 11.75 -9.69 -17.84
C PRO A 602 12.77 -8.54 -17.66
N ASP A 603 13.00 -7.72 -18.68
CA ASP A 603 14.02 -6.65 -18.66
C ASP A 603 13.79 -5.61 -17.57
N TYR A 604 12.53 -5.40 -17.20
CA TYR A 604 12.13 -4.43 -16.18
C TYR A 604 12.04 -5.04 -14.77
N VAL A 605 12.19 -6.36 -14.62
CA VAL A 605 12.01 -7.06 -13.34
C VAL A 605 13.12 -6.73 -12.36
N GLU A 606 14.36 -6.55 -12.81
CA GLU A 606 15.48 -6.14 -11.93
C GLU A 606 15.35 -4.69 -11.46
N ILE A 607 14.83 -3.81 -12.33
CA ILE A 607 14.50 -2.42 -11.96
C ILE A 607 13.38 -2.43 -10.92
N ASP A 608 12.32 -3.22 -11.14
CA ASP A 608 11.22 -3.35 -10.20
C ASP A 608 11.68 -3.89 -8.84
N LYS A 609 12.62 -4.86 -8.81
CA LYS A 609 13.24 -5.33 -7.58
C LYS A 609 13.98 -4.21 -6.85
N LYS A 610 14.82 -3.46 -7.57
CA LYS A 610 15.63 -2.37 -7.01
C LYS A 610 14.78 -1.25 -6.42
N PHE A 611 13.67 -0.92 -7.07
CA PHE A 611 12.77 0.16 -6.66
C PHE A 611 11.51 -0.33 -5.92
N LYS A 612 11.43 -1.63 -5.60
CA LYS A 612 10.25 -2.30 -5.00
C LYS A 612 8.94 -1.93 -5.71
N LEU A 613 8.91 -1.94 -7.03
CA LEU A 613 7.72 -1.63 -7.85
C LEU A 613 6.98 -2.91 -8.26
N GLY A 614 5.68 -2.79 -8.56
CA GLY A 614 4.91 -3.91 -9.10
C GLY A 614 4.52 -4.98 -8.08
N PHE A 615 4.05 -6.11 -8.61
CA PHE A 615 3.72 -7.34 -7.88
C PHE A 615 4.84 -8.39 -7.89
N VAL A 616 5.73 -8.34 -8.88
CA VAL A 616 6.82 -9.30 -9.07
C VAL A 616 7.91 -8.99 -8.03
N LYS A 617 8.39 -10.00 -7.27
CA LYS A 617 9.40 -9.84 -6.21
C LYS A 617 8.97 -9.01 -5.00
N ASN A 618 7.66 -8.84 -4.76
CA ASN A 618 7.13 -8.24 -3.54
C ASN A 618 6.04 -9.12 -2.90
N GLU A 619 6.48 -10.00 -2.01
CA GLU A 619 5.66 -10.99 -1.31
C GLU A 619 4.53 -10.36 -0.46
N LYS A 620 4.81 -9.23 0.19
CA LYS A 620 3.82 -8.49 1.00
C LYS A 620 2.67 -7.96 0.14
N ARG A 621 2.97 -7.41 -1.05
CA ARG A 621 1.92 -6.97 -2.00
C ARG A 621 1.10 -8.12 -2.55
N PHE A 622 1.74 -9.25 -2.84
CA PHE A 622 1.05 -10.47 -3.23
C PHE A 622 0.07 -10.92 -2.14
N ASN A 623 0.56 -11.05 -0.90
CA ASN A 623 -0.24 -11.47 0.26
C ASN A 623 -1.44 -10.54 0.47
N VAL A 624 -1.23 -9.22 0.48
CA VAL A 624 -2.33 -8.25 0.64
C VAL A 624 -3.34 -8.37 -0.50
N ALA A 625 -2.92 -8.39 -1.77
CA ALA A 625 -3.84 -8.38 -2.91
C ALA A 625 -4.73 -9.62 -2.98
N ILE A 626 -4.18 -10.81 -2.73
CA ILE A 626 -4.94 -12.08 -2.76
C ILE A 626 -5.96 -12.14 -1.62
N THR A 627 -5.54 -11.73 -0.42
CA THR A 627 -6.36 -11.81 0.79
C THR A 627 -7.45 -10.73 0.87
N ARG A 628 -7.57 -9.84 -0.12
CA ARG A 628 -8.70 -8.89 -0.19
C ARG A 628 -10.01 -9.52 -0.63
N ALA A 629 -9.94 -10.71 -1.26
CA ALA A 629 -11.09 -11.40 -1.83
C ALA A 629 -11.80 -12.26 -0.78
N LYS A 630 -13.13 -12.13 -0.67
CA LYS A 630 -13.95 -13.00 0.19
C LYS A 630 -14.44 -14.25 -0.55
N ALA A 631 -15.03 -14.08 -1.73
CA ALA A 631 -15.77 -15.15 -2.40
C ALA A 631 -15.25 -15.50 -3.79
N LEU A 632 -14.58 -14.57 -4.50
CA LEU A 632 -14.01 -14.83 -5.82
C LEU A 632 -12.75 -13.99 -6.05
N LEU A 633 -11.69 -14.65 -6.49
CA LEU A 633 -10.43 -14.03 -6.89
C LEU A 633 -10.15 -14.30 -8.37
N ILE A 634 -9.91 -13.24 -9.14
CA ILE A 634 -9.50 -13.34 -10.55
C ILE A 634 -8.19 -12.58 -10.73
N ILE A 635 -7.14 -13.27 -11.13
CA ILE A 635 -5.84 -12.67 -11.43
C ILE A 635 -5.60 -12.75 -12.93
N VAL A 636 -5.21 -11.63 -13.53
CA VAL A 636 -4.86 -11.51 -14.94
C VAL A 636 -3.40 -11.07 -15.03
N GLY A 637 -2.60 -11.83 -15.78
CA GLY A 637 -1.17 -11.55 -15.85
C GLY A 637 -0.39 -12.42 -16.82
N ASN A 638 0.86 -12.05 -17.08
CA ASN A 638 1.74 -12.84 -17.92
C ASN A 638 2.41 -13.97 -17.12
N PRO A 639 2.06 -15.25 -17.37
CA PRO A 639 2.60 -16.36 -16.59
C PRO A 639 4.12 -16.51 -16.75
N LEU A 640 4.71 -16.10 -17.87
CA LEU A 640 6.15 -16.26 -18.14
C LEU A 640 6.98 -15.39 -17.20
N VAL A 641 6.56 -14.14 -17.01
CA VAL A 641 7.24 -13.21 -16.09
C VAL A 641 6.97 -13.61 -14.64
N LEU A 642 5.72 -13.96 -14.32
CA LEU A 642 5.33 -14.30 -12.96
C LEU A 642 6.03 -15.56 -12.43
N ARG A 643 6.32 -16.55 -13.27
CA ARG A 643 7.08 -17.76 -12.87
C ARG A 643 8.51 -17.48 -12.41
N SER A 644 9.10 -16.34 -12.78
CA SER A 644 10.44 -15.95 -12.30
C SER A 644 10.49 -15.64 -10.80
N ASP A 645 9.33 -15.41 -10.18
CA ASP A 645 9.18 -15.17 -8.76
C ASP A 645 8.66 -16.44 -8.04
N PRO A 646 9.33 -16.93 -6.97
CA PRO A 646 8.93 -18.17 -6.30
C PRO A 646 7.50 -18.17 -5.75
N THR A 647 7.05 -17.03 -5.21
CA THR A 647 5.71 -16.88 -4.63
C THR A 647 4.65 -16.99 -5.72
N TRP A 648 4.84 -16.27 -6.82
CA TRP A 648 3.95 -16.36 -7.98
C TRP A 648 4.01 -17.73 -8.67
N ALA A 649 5.19 -18.33 -8.82
CA ALA A 649 5.36 -19.66 -9.39
C ALA A 649 4.54 -20.70 -8.61
N ARG A 650 4.60 -20.67 -7.27
CA ARG A 650 3.82 -21.56 -6.41
C ARG A 650 2.30 -21.35 -6.59
N PHE A 651 1.85 -20.10 -6.69
CA PHE A 651 0.44 -19.78 -6.93
C PHE A 651 -0.05 -20.25 -8.31
N LEU A 652 0.77 -20.11 -9.34
CA LEU A 652 0.46 -20.59 -10.68
C LEU A 652 0.33 -22.11 -10.72
N GLN A 653 1.26 -22.82 -10.06
CA GLN A 653 1.19 -24.27 -9.92
C GLN A 653 -0.11 -24.69 -9.22
N TYR A 654 -0.47 -24.03 -8.12
CA TYR A 654 -1.73 -24.29 -7.42
C TYR A 654 -2.97 -24.11 -8.32
N CYS A 655 -3.00 -23.03 -9.10
CA CYS A 655 -4.09 -22.80 -10.06
C CYS A 655 -4.15 -23.88 -11.15
N GLN A 656 -3.00 -24.42 -11.59
CA GLN A 656 -2.94 -25.51 -12.56
C GLN A 656 -3.42 -26.83 -11.96
N ASP A 657 -2.87 -27.22 -10.81
CA ASP A 657 -3.22 -28.47 -10.11
C ASP A 657 -4.71 -28.54 -9.76
N GLN A 658 -5.27 -27.40 -9.32
CA GLN A 658 -6.67 -27.29 -8.95
C GLN A 658 -7.59 -26.98 -10.12
N GLY A 659 -7.07 -26.76 -11.34
CA GLY A 659 -7.87 -26.51 -12.54
C GLY A 659 -8.54 -25.13 -12.60
N GLY A 660 -8.00 -24.12 -11.90
CA GLY A 660 -8.41 -22.71 -12.01
C GLY A 660 -7.61 -21.89 -13.03
N TYR A 661 -6.64 -22.50 -13.70
CA TYR A 661 -5.86 -21.85 -14.75
C TYR A 661 -6.63 -21.72 -16.07
N ARG A 662 -6.55 -20.56 -16.73
CA ARG A 662 -7.14 -20.29 -18.06
C ARG A 662 -6.24 -19.34 -18.85
N GLY A 663 -6.44 -19.27 -20.16
CA GLY A 663 -5.77 -18.30 -21.03
C GLY A 663 -4.56 -18.93 -21.72
N TYR A 664 -3.48 -18.16 -21.87
CA TYR A 664 -2.24 -18.63 -22.49
C TYR A 664 -1.63 -19.79 -21.68
N VAL A 665 -1.41 -20.93 -22.32
CA VAL A 665 -0.68 -22.08 -21.78
C VAL A 665 0.58 -22.23 -22.62
N GLN A 666 1.74 -22.24 -21.98
CA GLN A 666 3.01 -22.53 -22.65
C GLN A 666 3.07 -24.03 -22.91
N THR A 667 3.27 -24.44 -24.16
CA THR A 667 3.46 -25.85 -24.55
C THR A 667 4.93 -26.26 -24.40
N GLU A 668 5.21 -27.55 -24.22
CA GLU A 668 6.59 -28.07 -24.11
C GLU A 668 7.44 -27.73 -25.35
N GLU A 669 6.81 -27.65 -26.53
CA GLU A 669 7.46 -27.22 -27.78
C GLU A 669 7.98 -25.77 -27.73
N ASP A 670 7.32 -24.88 -26.96
CA ASP A 670 7.76 -23.48 -26.80
C ASP A 670 9.04 -23.38 -25.95
N GLN A 671 9.25 -24.29 -24.99
CA GLN A 671 10.47 -24.30 -24.15
C GLN A 671 11.69 -24.75 -24.96
N ASP A 672 11.54 -25.81 -25.76
CA ASP A 672 12.61 -26.30 -26.65
C ASP A 672 13.05 -25.23 -27.66
N ILE A 673 12.11 -24.46 -28.20
CA ILE A 673 12.41 -23.37 -29.14
C ILE A 673 13.11 -22.20 -28.43
N VAL A 674 12.67 -21.82 -27.23
CA VAL A 674 13.27 -20.72 -26.45
C VAL A 674 14.67 -21.09 -25.95
N GLU A 675 14.89 -22.31 -25.46
CA GLU A 675 16.21 -22.80 -25.05
C GLU A 675 17.18 -22.93 -26.23
N ARG A 676 16.69 -23.37 -27.41
CA ARG A 676 17.48 -23.34 -28.65
C ARG A 676 17.80 -21.93 -29.13
N CYS A 677 16.91 -20.95 -28.90
CA CYS A 677 17.19 -19.54 -29.21
C CYS A 677 18.14 -18.87 -28.21
N ALA A 678 18.05 -19.21 -26.92
CA ALA A 678 18.92 -18.69 -25.88
C ALA A 678 20.36 -19.22 -26.00
N SER A 679 20.52 -20.48 -26.40
CA SER A 679 21.84 -21.08 -26.69
C SER A 679 22.53 -20.50 -27.94
N LEU A 680 21.78 -19.84 -28.83
CA LEU A 680 22.32 -19.09 -29.97
C LEU A 680 22.81 -17.67 -29.58
N TYR A 681 22.59 -17.22 -28.34
CA TYR A 681 22.95 -15.90 -27.82
C TYR A 681 24.19 -15.93 -26.89
N LEU A 682 25.23 -16.69 -27.25
CA LEU A 682 26.51 -16.69 -26.54
C LEU A 682 27.68 -16.25 -27.43
N SER A 683 28.37 -15.22 -26.92
CA SER A 683 29.68 -14.65 -27.30
C SER A 683 29.88 -14.13 -28.73
N MET A 684 29.79 -12.81 -28.90
CA MET A 684 30.74 -12.09 -29.75
C MET A 684 31.82 -11.50 -28.85
N GLU A 685 32.89 -12.26 -28.62
CA GLU A 685 34.19 -11.64 -28.36
C GLU A 685 34.68 -11.05 -29.68
N VAL A 686 34.87 -9.74 -29.70
CA VAL A 686 35.56 -9.08 -30.81
C VAL A 686 37.04 -9.35 -30.61
N GLU A 687 37.54 -10.40 -31.26
CA GLU A 687 38.98 -10.51 -31.51
C GLU A 687 39.40 -9.36 -32.41
N GLY A 688 40.35 -8.57 -31.91
CA GLY A 688 40.92 -7.46 -32.65
C GLY A 688 41.57 -7.94 -33.94
N ILE A 689 41.37 -7.16 -35.01
CA ILE A 689 42.21 -7.22 -36.19
C ILE A 689 42.81 -5.81 -36.33
N ASN A 690 44.15 -5.79 -36.18
CA ASN A 690 45.12 -4.70 -36.28
C ASN A 690 44.66 -3.31 -36.72
#